data_AF-A0A7C3HFN4-F1
#
_entry.id   AF-A0A7C3HFN4-F1
#
_cell.length_a   1.000
_cell.length_b   1.000
_cell.length_c   1.000
_cell.angle_alpha   90.00
_cell.angle_beta   90.00
_cell.angle_gamma   90.00
#
_symmetry.space_group_name_H-M   'P 1'
#
loop_
_entity.id
_entity.type
_entity.pdbx_description
1 polymer ?
#
loop_
_entity_poly.entity_id
_entity_poly.type
_entity_poly.pdbx_seq_one_letter_code
_entity_poly.pdbx_strand_id
1 'polypeptide(L)'
;ANRVARWLLDQGVGPESRVGVFLERSTRAIVAILGVLKSGAAYVPLDPTYPEDRLRHMLQDSQAQVVLTQASLADRLGDLGAVSFCLDDRADELSRYADDNPHRNLSPENLAYIIYTSGSTGLPKGVAVPHRGLPNLIATILRDFAIEAESKVLEFASFSFDASVAEIFEGLLAGATIYVVDRDTAMSPEALAEYIRGNRITVATLPPAVLRLLPNDGLDHLKTLISAGETCPWEVAERWWNGRRFLNGYGPTEVTVGCNWQVVKERLPEAKTAPVGRSIHGARVFVLDARLRPVPVGAVGEVYVAGVGVARGYLNRPDLTAERFLPNPFADREGERMYRTGDLARVLANGSLEIVGRADFQVKVRGYRIELGEIESVLSHHPSVQEAAVKAWDSENGDKQLVAYVVPAEGAELDVDALRDFLKAELPDYMIPAAFVRLESMPLTPNRKIDRRALPKPEDVGVTLGEPFEEPRTPTEELLAELMASVLKVERVGARDDFFALGGHSLLATQLVSRIRDVFDVELPLRDLFANSTVRKLASLIDERKAEQVKLPKPPLEPAPRDGELPLSFAQQRLWFLDQLEPGNPFYNIPTALRLRGKLDVEALRGSIHDLVRRHEVLRTRFPDDGGKPRQEILDDLEVELPVVDLSGLSGERQEE
;
A
#
# COMPACT_ATOMS: atom_id res chain seq x y z
N ALA A 1 21.37 -14.86 -12.65
CA ALA A 1 21.84 -14.73 -11.25
C ALA A 1 23.26 -15.25 -11.06
N ASN A 2 23.57 -16.53 -11.35
CA ASN A 2 24.92 -17.10 -11.16
C ASN A 2 26.03 -16.30 -11.90
N ARG A 3 25.78 -15.86 -13.13
CA ARG A 3 26.70 -15.00 -13.90
C ARG A 3 26.99 -13.66 -13.20
N VAL A 4 25.94 -13.01 -12.68
CA VAL A 4 26.07 -11.77 -11.88
C VAL A 4 26.88 -12.03 -10.62
N ALA A 5 26.63 -13.15 -9.93
CA ALA A 5 27.38 -13.52 -8.73
C ALA A 5 28.88 -13.67 -9.02
N ARG A 6 29.25 -14.34 -10.11
CA ARG A 6 30.66 -14.51 -10.50
C ARG A 6 31.31 -13.19 -10.92
N TRP A 7 30.59 -12.35 -11.65
CA TRP A 7 31.07 -11.01 -11.97
C TRP A 7 31.36 -10.20 -10.69
N LEU A 8 30.46 -10.22 -9.71
CA LEU A 8 30.67 -9.58 -8.40
C LEU A 8 31.91 -10.13 -7.69
N LEU A 9 32.11 -11.46 -7.70
CA LEU A 9 33.31 -12.09 -7.13
C LEU A 9 34.60 -11.58 -7.78
N ASP A 10 34.60 -11.41 -9.11
CA ASP A 10 35.75 -10.84 -9.84
C ASP A 10 35.99 -9.35 -9.52
N GLN A 11 34.96 -8.64 -9.06
CA GLN A 11 35.10 -7.27 -8.49
C GLN A 11 35.58 -7.28 -7.03
N GLY A 12 35.89 -8.44 -6.45
CA GLY A 12 36.34 -8.57 -5.06
C GLY A 12 35.22 -8.56 -4.02
N VAL A 13 33.96 -8.68 -4.44
CA VAL A 13 32.80 -8.79 -3.54
C VAL A 13 32.77 -10.17 -2.87
N GLY A 14 32.40 -10.24 -1.60
CA GLY A 14 32.25 -11.50 -0.87
C GLY A 14 31.43 -11.38 0.42
N PRO A 15 31.58 -12.33 1.36
CA PRO A 15 30.94 -12.24 2.68
C PRO A 15 31.19 -10.88 3.33
N GLU A 16 30.14 -10.28 3.90
CA GLU A 16 30.15 -8.96 4.54
C GLU A 16 30.34 -7.75 3.61
N SER A 17 30.63 -7.96 2.32
CA SER A 17 30.50 -6.90 1.31
C SER A 17 29.03 -6.50 1.16
N ARG A 18 28.82 -5.27 0.69
CA ARG A 18 27.50 -4.69 0.43
C ARG A 18 27.43 -4.26 -1.02
N VAL A 19 26.36 -4.62 -1.69
CA VAL A 19 26.12 -4.29 -3.11
C VAL A 19 24.80 -3.55 -3.21
N GLY A 20 24.82 -2.34 -3.77
CA GLY A 20 23.61 -1.58 -4.03
C GLY A 20 22.79 -2.24 -5.14
N VAL A 21 21.47 -2.21 -5.02
CA VAL A 21 20.54 -2.65 -6.06
C VAL A 21 19.61 -1.48 -6.36
N PHE A 22 19.90 -0.77 -7.45
CA PHE A 22 19.18 0.43 -7.89
C PHE A 22 18.46 0.13 -9.21
N LEU A 23 17.32 -0.54 -9.12
CA LEU A 23 16.58 -1.08 -10.26
C LEU A 23 15.09 -0.81 -10.09
N GLU A 24 14.40 -0.61 -11.20
CA GLU A 24 12.94 -0.65 -11.20
C GLU A 24 12.43 -2.09 -10.97
N ARG A 25 11.17 -2.19 -10.54
CA ARG A 25 10.47 -3.46 -10.34
C ARG A 25 10.46 -4.27 -11.62
N SER A 26 11.24 -5.35 -11.63
CA SER A 26 11.44 -6.18 -12.81
C SER A 26 12.04 -7.53 -12.45
N THR A 27 12.00 -8.46 -13.40
CA THR A 27 12.73 -9.73 -13.29
C THR A 27 14.24 -9.53 -13.17
N ARG A 28 14.79 -8.43 -13.72
CA ARG A 28 16.21 -8.08 -13.58
C ARG A 28 16.56 -7.74 -12.14
N ALA A 29 15.69 -7.06 -11.40
CA ALA A 29 15.89 -6.80 -9.99
C ALA A 29 15.98 -8.09 -9.16
N ILE A 30 15.10 -9.07 -9.43
CA ILE A 30 15.17 -10.39 -8.79
C ILE A 30 16.49 -11.09 -9.14
N VAL A 31 16.93 -11.04 -10.41
CA VAL A 31 18.22 -11.59 -10.85
C VAL A 31 19.40 -10.92 -10.14
N ALA A 32 19.35 -9.61 -9.92
CA ALA A 32 20.36 -8.83 -9.21
C ALA A 32 20.45 -9.25 -7.74
N ILE A 33 19.32 -9.26 -7.03
CA ILE A 33 19.22 -9.70 -5.62
C ILE A 33 19.79 -11.10 -5.45
N LEU A 34 19.37 -12.05 -6.28
CA LEU A 34 19.88 -13.42 -6.23
C LEU A 34 21.38 -13.49 -6.58
N GLY A 35 21.85 -12.68 -7.52
CA GLY A 35 23.26 -12.58 -7.87
C GLY A 35 24.13 -12.12 -6.70
N VAL A 36 23.68 -11.08 -5.99
CA VAL A 36 24.36 -10.58 -4.78
C VAL A 36 24.41 -11.66 -3.70
N LEU A 37 23.27 -12.27 -3.36
CA LEU A 37 23.23 -13.32 -2.33
C LEU A 37 24.10 -14.54 -2.68
N LYS A 38 24.12 -14.94 -3.96
CA LYS A 38 24.96 -16.04 -4.45
C LYS A 38 26.46 -15.71 -4.43
N SER A 39 26.85 -14.44 -4.48
CA SER A 39 28.25 -14.02 -4.26
C SER A 39 28.66 -14.12 -2.78
N GLY A 40 27.68 -14.21 -1.87
CA GLY A 40 27.85 -14.20 -0.42
C GLY A 40 27.75 -12.81 0.22
N ALA A 41 27.55 -11.77 -0.59
CA ALA A 41 27.38 -10.40 -0.12
C ALA A 41 25.95 -10.09 0.28
N ALA A 42 25.78 -8.97 1.01
CA ALA A 42 24.48 -8.42 1.33
C ALA A 42 24.03 -7.42 0.26
N TYR A 43 22.76 -7.47 -0.13
CA TYR A 43 22.21 -6.43 -1.00
C TYR A 43 21.66 -5.26 -0.19
N VAL A 44 21.78 -4.06 -0.76
CA VAL A 44 21.22 -2.81 -0.24
C VAL A 44 20.26 -2.29 -1.31
N PRO A 45 18.95 -2.48 -1.15
CA PRO A 45 17.98 -1.97 -2.12
C PRO A 45 17.92 -0.44 -2.02
N LEU A 46 17.97 0.19 -3.19
CA LEU A 46 17.92 1.64 -3.37
C LEU A 46 16.72 1.93 -4.27
N ASP A 47 15.67 2.56 -3.74
CA ASP A 47 14.48 2.86 -4.54
C ASP A 47 14.77 4.01 -5.51
N PRO A 48 14.59 3.82 -6.83
CA PRO A 48 14.78 4.90 -7.81
C PRO A 48 13.90 6.12 -7.56
N THR A 49 12.81 5.98 -6.81
CA THR A 49 11.90 7.09 -6.53
C THR A 49 12.34 7.96 -5.36
N TYR A 50 13.41 7.58 -4.64
CA TYR A 50 13.89 8.37 -3.52
C TYR A 50 14.63 9.64 -3.97
N PRO A 51 14.56 10.72 -3.17
CA PRO A 51 15.35 11.93 -3.39
C PRO A 51 16.86 11.64 -3.38
N GLU A 52 17.62 12.48 -4.09
CA GLU A 52 19.07 12.30 -4.24
C GLU A 52 19.83 12.34 -2.91
N ASP A 53 19.45 13.23 -1.99
CA ASP A 53 20.11 13.35 -0.69
C ASP A 53 19.92 12.09 0.15
N ARG A 54 18.73 11.50 0.10
CA ARG A 54 18.43 10.21 0.74
C ARG A 54 19.26 9.08 0.13
N LEU A 55 19.35 9.00 -1.19
CA LEU A 55 20.18 8.02 -1.89
C LEU A 55 21.67 8.20 -1.56
N ARG A 56 22.14 9.44 -1.52
CA ARG A 56 23.52 9.78 -1.14
C ARG A 56 23.83 9.32 0.28
N HIS A 57 22.95 9.60 1.24
CA HIS A 57 23.09 9.12 2.61
C HIS A 57 23.13 7.59 2.68
N MET A 58 22.21 6.89 1.99
CA MET A 58 22.19 5.43 1.97
C MET A 58 23.46 4.83 1.36
N LEU A 59 23.99 5.41 0.29
CA LEU A 59 25.25 4.98 -0.32
C LEU A 59 26.45 5.24 0.61
N GLN A 60 26.49 6.40 1.26
CA GLN A 60 27.54 6.77 2.20
C GLN A 60 27.51 5.91 3.47
N ASP A 61 26.35 5.68 4.07
CA ASP A 61 26.24 4.84 5.26
C ASP A 61 26.49 3.36 4.92
N SER A 62 25.92 2.88 3.82
CA SER A 62 26.09 1.47 3.43
C SER A 62 27.49 1.16 2.93
N GLN A 63 28.26 2.12 2.42
CA GLN A 63 29.57 1.86 1.82
C GLN A 63 29.50 0.70 0.79
N ALA A 64 28.44 0.71 -0.04
CA ALA A 64 28.25 -0.30 -1.07
C ALA A 64 29.41 -0.24 -2.07
N GLN A 65 30.05 -1.38 -2.35
CA GLN A 65 31.25 -1.43 -3.19
C GLN A 65 30.92 -1.21 -4.67
N VAL A 66 29.78 -1.73 -5.10
CA VAL A 66 29.24 -1.65 -6.46
C VAL A 66 27.73 -1.50 -6.36
N VAL A 67 27.12 -0.78 -7.31
CA VAL A 67 25.67 -0.66 -7.46
C VAL A 67 25.22 -1.33 -8.77
N LEU A 68 24.42 -2.38 -8.68
CA LEU A 68 23.76 -2.97 -9.85
C LEU A 68 22.57 -2.10 -10.26
N THR A 69 22.53 -1.72 -11.54
CA THR A 69 21.53 -0.79 -12.10
C THR A 69 21.09 -1.20 -13.51
N GLN A 70 20.25 -0.39 -14.14
CA GLN A 70 19.83 -0.45 -15.53
C GLN A 70 20.21 0.85 -16.25
N ALA A 71 20.34 0.79 -17.58
CA ALA A 71 20.83 1.88 -18.41
C ALA A 71 20.08 3.21 -18.15
N SER A 72 18.74 3.15 -18.07
CA SER A 72 17.89 4.33 -17.87
C SER A 72 18.08 5.03 -16.52
N LEU A 73 18.76 4.39 -15.56
CA LEU A 73 19.02 4.92 -14.23
C LEU A 73 20.51 5.23 -13.98
N ALA A 74 21.39 4.94 -14.94
CA ALA A 74 22.83 4.98 -14.75
C ALA A 74 23.35 6.40 -14.46
N ASP A 75 22.85 7.40 -15.19
CA ASP A 75 23.29 8.80 -15.07
C ASP A 75 23.12 9.34 -13.64
N ARG A 76 21.97 9.03 -13.00
CA ARG A 76 21.68 9.44 -11.62
C ARG A 76 22.68 8.88 -10.60
N LEU A 77 23.23 7.69 -10.85
CA LEU A 77 24.28 7.12 -9.99
C LEU A 77 25.65 7.77 -10.25
N GLY A 78 25.89 8.20 -11.49
CA GLY A 78 27.09 8.97 -11.87
C GLY A 78 27.17 10.27 -11.08
N ASP A 79 26.05 11.00 -10.96
CA ASP A 79 25.96 12.24 -10.19
C ASP A 79 26.19 12.04 -8.67
N LEU A 80 25.86 10.85 -8.18
CA LEU A 80 26.11 10.44 -6.79
C LEU A 80 27.53 9.89 -6.55
N GLY A 81 28.35 9.76 -7.60
CA GLY A 81 29.71 9.23 -7.53
C GLY A 81 29.79 7.73 -7.23
N ALA A 82 28.72 6.97 -7.50
CA ALA A 82 28.66 5.54 -7.23
C ALA A 82 29.25 4.71 -8.38
N VAL A 83 30.05 3.70 -8.05
CA VAL A 83 30.52 2.71 -9.03
C VAL A 83 29.35 1.80 -9.39
N SER A 84 28.88 1.88 -10.64
CA SER A 84 27.68 1.16 -11.08
C SER A 84 27.97 0.13 -12.20
N PHE A 85 27.08 -0.86 -12.30
CA PHE A 85 27.08 -1.85 -13.39
C PHE A 85 25.66 -2.02 -13.95
N CYS A 86 25.48 -1.64 -15.22
CA CYS A 86 24.21 -1.75 -15.93
C CYS A 86 23.98 -3.19 -16.41
N LEU A 87 22.96 -3.86 -15.88
CA LEU A 87 22.68 -5.27 -16.18
C LEU A 87 22.17 -5.51 -17.60
N ASP A 88 21.55 -4.51 -18.21
CA ASP A 88 20.99 -4.53 -19.57
C ASP A 88 22.03 -4.16 -20.63
N ASP A 89 22.85 -3.14 -20.41
CA ASP A 89 23.90 -2.74 -21.37
C ASP A 89 25.09 -3.72 -21.42
N ARG A 90 25.36 -4.40 -20.29
CA ARG A 90 26.54 -5.26 -20.13
C ARG A 90 26.18 -6.75 -20.08
N ALA A 91 25.04 -7.13 -20.66
CA ALA A 91 24.60 -8.53 -20.72
C ALA A 91 25.62 -9.45 -21.43
N ASP A 92 26.28 -8.95 -22.47
CA ASP A 92 27.32 -9.69 -23.21
C ASP A 92 28.56 -9.96 -22.34
N GLU A 93 28.91 -9.07 -21.43
CA GLU A 93 30.00 -9.31 -20.48
C GLU A 93 29.61 -10.39 -19.47
N LEU A 94 28.41 -10.31 -18.92
CA LEU A 94 27.90 -11.34 -18.01
C LEU A 94 27.83 -12.71 -18.69
N SER A 95 27.55 -12.77 -20.00
CA SER A 95 27.48 -14.02 -20.77
C SER A 95 28.79 -14.81 -20.78
N ARG A 96 29.93 -14.16 -20.52
CA ARG A 96 31.27 -14.79 -20.47
C ARG A 96 31.51 -15.56 -19.18
N TYR A 97 30.72 -15.31 -18.15
CA TYR A 97 30.80 -16.03 -16.88
C TYR A 97 30.02 -17.33 -16.94
N ALA A 98 30.54 -18.35 -16.27
CA ALA A 98 29.82 -19.63 -16.12
C ALA A 98 28.51 -19.45 -15.34
N ASP A 99 27.50 -20.27 -15.65
CA ASP A 99 26.17 -20.22 -15.04
C ASP A 99 25.89 -21.32 -14.02
N ASP A 100 26.88 -22.13 -13.66
CA ASP A 100 26.84 -23.05 -12.53
C ASP A 100 26.84 -22.29 -11.18
N ASN A 101 26.39 -22.95 -10.12
CA ASN A 101 26.29 -22.31 -8.81
C ASN A 101 27.70 -22.00 -8.25
N PRO A 102 27.97 -20.76 -7.80
CA PRO A 102 29.26 -20.45 -7.18
C PRO A 102 29.41 -21.21 -5.85
N HIS A 103 30.52 -21.92 -5.69
CA HIS A 103 30.86 -22.62 -4.44
C HIS A 103 31.58 -21.68 -3.47
N ARG A 104 30.99 -21.44 -2.29
CA ARG A 104 31.52 -20.55 -1.26
C ARG A 104 31.30 -21.13 0.13
N ASN A 105 32.24 -20.86 1.04
CA ASN A 105 32.05 -21.11 2.46
C ASN A 105 31.32 -19.93 3.08
N LEU A 106 29.99 -20.03 3.18
CA LEU A 106 29.14 -19.00 3.79
C LEU A 106 28.72 -19.42 5.19
N SER A 107 28.64 -18.45 6.10
CA SER A 107 28.06 -18.61 7.43
C SER A 107 26.62 -18.09 7.45
N PRO A 108 25.68 -18.73 8.17
CA PRO A 108 24.36 -18.16 8.43
C PRO A 108 24.40 -16.80 9.15
N GLU A 109 25.51 -16.47 9.80
CA GLU A 109 25.71 -15.16 10.44
C GLU A 109 26.11 -14.07 9.44
N ASN A 110 26.50 -14.41 8.21
CA ASN A 110 26.80 -13.41 7.20
C ASN A 110 25.55 -12.60 6.83
N LEU A 111 25.74 -11.32 6.53
CA LEU A 111 24.65 -10.43 6.12
C LEU A 111 24.02 -10.92 4.81
N ALA A 112 22.70 -10.98 4.77
CA ALA A 112 21.92 -11.22 3.56
C ALA A 112 21.46 -9.92 2.92
N TYR A 113 21.01 -8.96 3.74
CA TYR A 113 20.52 -7.67 3.24
C TYR A 113 20.56 -6.59 4.30
N ILE A 114 20.45 -5.34 3.83
CA ILE A 114 20.33 -4.16 4.68
C ILE A 114 19.14 -3.34 4.20
N ILE A 115 18.11 -3.23 5.04
CA ILE A 115 16.91 -2.41 4.76
C ILE A 115 16.97 -1.15 5.59
N TYR A 116 16.88 0.02 4.93
CA TYR A 116 16.84 1.30 5.63
C TYR A 116 15.44 1.61 6.13
N THR A 117 15.34 1.90 7.42
CA THR A 117 14.11 2.36 8.08
C THR A 117 14.27 3.82 8.50
N SER A 118 13.16 4.50 8.78
CA SER A 118 13.17 5.84 9.38
C SER A 118 13.91 5.85 10.72
N GLY A 119 14.68 6.90 10.99
CA GLY A 119 15.49 7.01 12.20
C GLY A 119 14.99 8.08 13.17
N SER A 120 15.03 7.80 14.47
CA SER A 120 14.61 8.73 15.52
C SER A 120 15.45 10.02 15.59
N THR A 121 16.66 10.01 15.01
CA THR A 121 17.55 11.18 14.87
C THR A 121 17.36 11.91 13.54
N GLY A 122 16.34 11.54 12.76
CA GLY A 122 16.01 12.14 11.46
C GLY A 122 16.84 11.69 10.27
N LEU A 123 17.73 10.70 10.43
CA LEU A 123 18.44 10.06 9.32
C LEU A 123 18.04 8.58 9.21
N PRO A 124 17.85 8.05 7.99
CA PRO A 124 17.56 6.62 7.80
C PRO A 124 18.61 5.73 8.45
N LYS A 125 18.18 4.65 9.09
CA LYS A 125 19.03 3.65 9.76
C LYS A 125 18.96 2.31 9.02
N GLY A 126 20.12 1.77 8.64
CA GLY A 126 20.21 0.46 7.97
C GLY A 126 20.05 -0.69 8.96
N VAL A 127 19.04 -1.53 8.82
CA VAL A 127 18.87 -2.76 9.61
C VAL A 127 19.68 -3.88 8.96
N ALA A 128 20.73 -4.35 9.62
CA ALA A 128 21.64 -5.36 9.10
C ALA A 128 21.13 -6.77 9.42
N VAL A 129 20.55 -7.46 8.42
CA VAL A 129 19.91 -8.77 8.61
C VAL A 129 20.82 -9.91 8.13
N PRO A 130 21.16 -10.87 9.01
CA PRO A 130 21.95 -12.04 8.63
C PRO A 130 21.08 -13.10 7.93
N HIS A 131 21.73 -14.00 7.18
CA HIS A 131 21.07 -15.10 6.50
C HIS A 131 20.19 -15.96 7.41
N ARG A 132 20.62 -16.25 8.64
CA ARG A 132 19.95 -17.23 9.55
C ARG A 132 18.44 -16.99 9.75
N GLY A 133 17.99 -15.74 9.74
CA GLY A 133 16.58 -15.41 9.98
C GLY A 133 15.67 -15.83 8.82
N LEU A 134 16.16 -15.69 7.59
CA LEU A 134 15.35 -15.83 6.39
C LEU A 134 14.90 -17.28 6.14
N PRO A 135 15.77 -18.32 6.15
CA PRO A 135 15.32 -19.70 6.00
C PRO A 135 14.30 -20.12 7.07
N ASN A 136 14.46 -19.65 8.31
CA ASN A 136 13.49 -19.94 9.38
C ASN A 136 12.13 -19.30 9.10
N LEU A 137 12.12 -18.02 8.69
CA LEU A 137 10.89 -17.32 8.30
C LEU A 137 10.18 -18.08 7.17
N ILE A 138 10.90 -18.34 6.07
CA ILE A 138 10.29 -18.97 4.88
C ILE A 138 9.83 -20.40 5.17
N ALA A 139 10.61 -21.20 5.91
CA ALA A 139 10.15 -22.54 6.31
C ALA A 139 8.85 -22.49 7.13
N THR A 140 8.67 -21.43 7.93
CA THR A 140 7.43 -21.24 8.70
C THR A 140 6.28 -20.77 7.81
N ILE A 141 6.54 -19.85 6.87
CA ILE A 141 5.56 -19.40 5.86
C ILE A 141 5.06 -20.58 5.02
N LEU A 142 5.96 -21.38 4.44
CA LEU A 142 5.59 -22.50 3.58
C LEU A 142 4.71 -23.53 4.31
N ARG A 143 4.97 -23.75 5.61
CA ARG A 143 4.14 -24.62 6.46
C ARG A 143 2.75 -24.03 6.73
N ASP A 144 2.66 -22.73 6.97
CA ASP A 144 1.46 -22.11 7.54
C ASP A 144 0.57 -21.41 6.51
N PHE A 145 1.10 -21.00 5.36
CA PHE A 145 0.41 -20.12 4.39
C PHE A 145 -0.18 -20.90 3.20
N ALA A 146 0.08 -22.22 3.12
CA ALA A 146 -0.36 -23.09 2.03
C ALA A 146 0.09 -22.58 0.65
N ILE A 147 1.38 -22.26 0.54
CA ILE A 147 2.02 -21.85 -0.71
C ILE A 147 2.64 -23.11 -1.35
N GLU A 148 2.22 -23.39 -2.57
CA GLU A 148 2.59 -24.59 -3.34
C GLU A 148 3.30 -24.20 -4.65
N ALA A 149 3.91 -25.15 -5.36
CA ALA A 149 4.67 -24.88 -6.59
C ALA A 149 3.81 -24.29 -7.72
N GLU A 150 2.50 -24.55 -7.72
CA GLU A 150 1.54 -24.01 -8.68
C GLU A 150 1.05 -22.60 -8.28
N SER A 151 1.45 -22.11 -7.11
CA SER A 151 1.04 -20.80 -6.63
C SER A 151 1.61 -19.68 -7.49
N LYS A 152 0.85 -18.59 -7.53
CA LYS A 152 1.20 -17.34 -8.20
C LYS A 152 1.28 -16.25 -7.13
N VAL A 153 2.49 -15.93 -6.71
CA VAL A 153 2.78 -14.97 -5.65
C VAL A 153 2.91 -13.58 -6.27
N LEU A 154 2.17 -12.62 -5.75
CA LEU A 154 2.32 -11.21 -6.11
C LEU A 154 3.52 -10.62 -5.35
N GLU A 155 4.47 -10.04 -6.07
CA GLU A 155 5.50 -9.17 -5.51
C GLU A 155 5.00 -7.73 -5.60
N PHE A 156 4.51 -7.23 -4.46
CA PHE A 156 3.79 -5.96 -4.33
C PHE A 156 4.65 -4.91 -3.60
N ALA A 157 5.39 -5.29 -2.58
CA ALA A 157 6.15 -4.36 -1.76
C ALA A 157 7.29 -3.71 -2.58
N SER A 158 7.75 -2.51 -2.21
CA SER A 158 9.00 -2.01 -2.80
C SER A 158 10.17 -2.86 -2.27
N PHE A 159 11.18 -3.11 -3.10
CA PHE A 159 12.40 -3.83 -2.69
C PHE A 159 13.12 -3.16 -1.53
N SER A 160 12.87 -1.87 -1.29
CA SER A 160 13.37 -1.12 -0.13
C SER A 160 12.65 -1.44 1.18
N PHE A 161 11.65 -2.31 1.16
CA PHE A 161 10.96 -2.83 2.33
C PHE A 161 11.14 -4.33 2.45
N ASP A 162 11.22 -4.80 3.69
CA ASP A 162 11.49 -6.18 4.02
C ASP A 162 10.31 -7.12 3.71
N ALA A 163 9.09 -6.61 3.54
CA ALA A 163 7.96 -7.38 3.02
C ALA A 163 8.27 -8.01 1.65
N SER A 164 8.99 -7.29 0.76
CA SER A 164 9.41 -7.83 -0.54
C SER A 164 10.31 -9.06 -0.39
N VAL A 165 11.07 -9.16 0.71
CA VAL A 165 11.93 -10.32 0.98
C VAL A 165 11.07 -11.56 1.22
N ALA A 166 9.99 -11.46 1.99
CA ALA A 166 9.07 -12.56 2.15
C ALA A 166 8.42 -12.94 0.81
N GLU A 167 7.87 -11.96 0.08
CA GLU A 167 7.19 -12.18 -1.21
C GLU A 167 8.11 -12.87 -2.25
N ILE A 168 9.38 -12.48 -2.33
CA ILE A 168 10.37 -13.09 -3.23
C ILE A 168 10.70 -14.51 -2.77
N PHE A 169 11.09 -14.69 -1.51
CA PHE A 169 11.64 -15.99 -1.08
C PHE A 169 10.57 -17.03 -0.77
N GLU A 170 9.35 -16.64 -0.41
CA GLU A 170 8.23 -17.58 -0.30
C GLU A 170 7.87 -18.14 -1.67
N GLY A 171 7.87 -17.31 -2.72
CA GLY A 171 7.65 -17.76 -4.08
C GLY A 171 8.75 -18.70 -4.57
N LEU A 172 10.01 -18.24 -4.51
CA LEU A 172 11.15 -19.01 -5.04
C LEU A 172 11.37 -20.34 -4.30
N LEU A 173 11.23 -20.37 -2.97
CA LEU A 173 11.49 -21.57 -2.18
C LEU A 173 10.29 -22.53 -2.13
N ALA A 174 9.07 -22.07 -2.45
CA ALA A 174 7.93 -22.95 -2.73
C ALA A 174 8.02 -23.65 -4.10
N GLY A 175 8.86 -23.13 -5.01
CA GLY A 175 8.81 -23.48 -6.44
C GLY A 175 7.68 -22.78 -7.21
N ALA A 176 7.08 -21.76 -6.60
CA ALA A 176 5.98 -20.97 -7.16
C ALA A 176 6.46 -19.96 -8.20
N THR A 177 5.52 -19.34 -8.91
CA THR A 177 5.80 -18.25 -9.86
C THR A 177 5.58 -16.89 -9.19
N ILE A 178 6.55 -15.99 -9.32
CA ILE A 178 6.45 -14.61 -8.83
C ILE A 178 5.97 -13.70 -9.96
N TYR A 179 4.96 -12.89 -9.66
CA TYR A 179 4.43 -11.85 -10.51
C TYR A 179 4.82 -10.48 -9.96
N VAL A 180 5.80 -9.86 -10.60
CA VAL A 180 6.29 -8.52 -10.24
C VAL A 180 5.34 -7.49 -10.82
N VAL A 181 4.66 -6.73 -9.95
CA VAL A 181 3.77 -5.64 -10.37
C VAL A 181 4.54 -4.32 -10.38
N ASP A 182 4.41 -3.56 -11.47
CA ASP A 182 5.03 -2.24 -11.57
C ASP A 182 4.40 -1.26 -10.56
N ARG A 183 5.08 -0.14 -10.32
CA ARG A 183 4.67 0.83 -9.30
C ARG A 183 3.29 1.42 -9.59
N ASP A 184 3.02 1.82 -10.83
CA ASP A 184 1.80 2.55 -11.17
C ASP A 184 0.58 1.64 -11.00
N THR A 185 0.69 0.39 -11.46
CA THR A 185 -0.32 -0.64 -11.23
C THR A 185 -0.49 -0.95 -9.73
N ALA A 186 0.59 -1.09 -8.96
CA ALA A 186 0.52 -1.38 -7.53
C ALA A 186 -0.16 -0.26 -6.72
N MET A 187 -0.01 0.99 -7.13
CA MET A 187 -0.59 2.16 -6.44
C MET A 187 -2.04 2.44 -6.82
N SER A 188 -2.59 1.74 -7.83
CA SER A 188 -3.98 1.82 -8.28
C SER A 188 -4.75 0.56 -7.89
N PRO A 189 -5.61 0.61 -6.86
CA PRO A 189 -6.44 -0.53 -6.48
C PRO A 189 -7.31 -1.12 -7.60
N GLU A 190 -7.85 -0.33 -8.51
CA GLU A 190 -8.59 -0.87 -9.66
C GLU A 190 -7.66 -1.63 -10.62
N ALA A 191 -6.52 -1.04 -11.00
CA ALA A 191 -5.54 -1.70 -11.87
C ALA A 191 -4.88 -2.92 -11.18
N LEU A 192 -4.64 -2.83 -9.87
CA LEU A 192 -4.12 -3.93 -9.06
C LEU A 192 -5.13 -5.07 -8.98
N ALA A 193 -6.42 -4.80 -8.79
CA ALA A 193 -7.46 -5.83 -8.81
C ALA A 193 -7.56 -6.49 -10.19
N GLU A 194 -7.47 -5.71 -11.27
CA GLU A 194 -7.42 -6.24 -12.64
C GLU A 194 -6.18 -7.08 -12.87
N TYR A 195 -5.01 -6.65 -12.40
CA TYR A 195 -3.76 -7.39 -12.49
C TYR A 195 -3.83 -8.72 -11.73
N ILE A 196 -4.35 -8.70 -10.49
CA ILE A 196 -4.55 -9.91 -9.67
C ILE A 196 -5.51 -10.88 -10.37
N ARG A 197 -6.63 -10.36 -10.90
CA ARG A 197 -7.64 -11.15 -11.61
C ARG A 197 -7.10 -11.73 -12.92
N GLY A 198 -6.50 -10.90 -13.77
CA GLY A 198 -5.99 -11.26 -15.09
C GLY A 198 -4.85 -12.27 -15.02
N ASN A 199 -3.94 -12.12 -14.05
CA ASN A 199 -2.86 -13.07 -13.83
C ASN A 199 -3.27 -14.29 -12.98
N ARG A 200 -4.48 -14.27 -12.41
CA ARG A 200 -5.01 -15.30 -11.49
C ARG A 200 -4.10 -15.53 -10.29
N ILE A 201 -3.61 -14.45 -9.70
CA ILE A 201 -2.75 -14.47 -8.52
C ILE A 201 -3.43 -15.26 -7.40
N THR A 202 -2.66 -16.14 -6.73
CA THR A 202 -3.17 -17.03 -5.68
C THR A 202 -2.70 -16.64 -4.28
N VAL A 203 -1.59 -15.91 -4.17
CA VAL A 203 -1.00 -15.46 -2.91
C VAL A 203 -0.64 -13.98 -3.03
N ALA A 204 -1.06 -13.17 -2.05
CA ALA A 204 -0.65 -11.78 -1.96
C ALA A 204 -0.47 -11.36 -0.49
N THR A 205 0.54 -10.52 -0.23
CA THR A 205 0.72 -9.79 1.02
C THR A 205 0.41 -8.32 0.77
N LEU A 206 -0.60 -7.77 1.43
CA LEU A 206 -1.08 -6.40 1.21
C LEU A 206 -1.38 -5.71 2.55
N PRO A 207 -1.06 -4.42 2.71
CA PRO A 207 -1.40 -3.70 3.94
C PRO A 207 -2.92 -3.44 4.05
N PRO A 208 -3.47 -3.32 5.27
CA PRO A 208 -4.87 -2.98 5.50
C PRO A 208 -5.38 -1.77 4.70
N ALA A 209 -4.56 -0.73 4.54
CA ALA A 209 -4.92 0.45 3.76
C ALA A 209 -5.23 0.10 2.30
N VAL A 210 -4.42 -0.77 1.67
CA VAL A 210 -4.66 -1.23 0.29
C VAL A 210 -5.89 -2.14 0.24
N LEU A 211 -6.01 -3.07 1.18
CA LEU A 211 -7.13 -4.01 1.25
C LEU A 211 -8.50 -3.34 1.45
N ARG A 212 -8.55 -2.23 2.19
CA ARG A 212 -9.77 -1.43 2.37
C ARG A 212 -10.32 -0.94 1.03
N LEU A 213 -9.44 -0.68 0.08
CA LEU A 213 -9.78 0.01 -1.15
C LEU A 213 -9.85 -0.94 -2.36
N LEU A 214 -9.11 -2.04 -2.32
CA LEU A 214 -9.05 -3.05 -3.38
C LEU A 214 -10.44 -3.68 -3.65
N PRO A 215 -10.99 -3.60 -4.88
CA PRO A 215 -12.19 -4.34 -5.25
C PRO A 215 -12.05 -5.84 -4.98
N ASN A 216 -13.06 -6.46 -4.36
CA ASN A 216 -13.01 -7.88 -4.00
C ASN A 216 -13.56 -8.79 -5.12
N ASP A 217 -14.40 -8.24 -6.02
CA ASP A 217 -15.13 -9.02 -7.01
C ASP A 217 -14.21 -9.68 -8.05
N GLY A 218 -14.44 -10.97 -8.30
CA GLY A 218 -13.68 -11.78 -9.25
C GLY A 218 -12.26 -12.13 -8.79
N LEU A 219 -11.96 -12.05 -7.49
CA LEU A 219 -10.68 -12.46 -6.92
C LEU A 219 -10.72 -13.87 -6.31
N ASP A 220 -11.60 -14.75 -6.79
CA ASP A 220 -11.81 -16.11 -6.25
C ASP A 220 -10.56 -17.01 -6.36
N HIS A 221 -9.60 -16.64 -7.21
CA HIS A 221 -8.31 -17.31 -7.35
C HIS A 221 -7.33 -16.97 -6.22
N LEU A 222 -7.52 -15.86 -5.52
CA LEU A 222 -6.68 -15.42 -4.41
C LEU A 222 -6.98 -16.29 -3.17
N LYS A 223 -6.26 -17.40 -3.05
CA LYS A 223 -6.48 -18.43 -2.02
C LYS A 223 -5.85 -18.09 -0.67
N THR A 224 -4.72 -17.41 -0.68
CA THR A 224 -4.04 -16.95 0.53
C THR A 224 -3.82 -15.45 0.45
N LEU A 225 -4.28 -14.73 1.48
CA LEU A 225 -4.11 -13.29 1.58
C LEU A 225 -3.56 -12.93 2.95
N ILE A 226 -2.43 -12.24 2.95
CA ILE A 226 -1.75 -11.82 4.17
C ILE A 226 -1.92 -10.31 4.33
N SER A 227 -2.52 -9.91 5.45
CA SER A 227 -2.53 -8.53 5.93
C SER A 227 -1.31 -8.30 6.83
N ALA A 228 -0.47 -7.32 6.50
CA ALA A 228 0.74 -7.01 7.26
C ALA A 228 1.10 -5.53 7.15
N GLY A 229 2.10 -5.09 7.91
CA GLY A 229 2.60 -3.71 7.88
C GLY A 229 1.83 -2.75 8.79
N GLU A 230 0.52 -2.92 8.97
CA GLU A 230 -0.34 -2.08 9.84
C GLU A 230 -1.24 -2.89 10.75
N THR A 231 -1.84 -2.23 11.75
CA THR A 231 -2.92 -2.84 12.53
C THR A 231 -4.12 -3.07 11.61
N CYS A 232 -4.62 -4.30 11.55
CA CYS A 232 -5.75 -4.67 10.70
C CYS A 232 -7.10 -4.44 11.42
N PRO A 233 -7.95 -3.50 10.96
CA PRO A 233 -9.29 -3.34 11.50
C PRO A 233 -10.17 -4.56 11.22
N TRP A 234 -11.14 -4.82 12.09
CA TRP A 234 -12.08 -5.93 11.89
C TRP A 234 -12.87 -5.82 10.59
N GLU A 235 -13.29 -4.61 10.22
CA GLU A 235 -13.98 -4.33 8.95
C GLU A 235 -13.21 -4.87 7.74
N VAL A 236 -11.89 -4.65 7.71
CA VAL A 236 -11.01 -5.15 6.63
C VAL A 236 -10.91 -6.68 6.71
N ALA A 237 -10.67 -7.23 7.90
CA ALA A 237 -10.55 -8.68 8.06
C ALA A 237 -11.82 -9.43 7.62
N GLU A 238 -12.99 -8.95 8.02
CA GLU A 238 -14.29 -9.55 7.70
C GLU A 238 -14.61 -9.52 6.20
N ARG A 239 -14.20 -8.45 5.51
CA ARG A 239 -14.34 -8.34 4.06
C ARG A 239 -13.52 -9.40 3.32
N TRP A 240 -12.35 -9.75 3.86
CA TRP A 240 -11.35 -10.55 3.15
C TRP A 240 -11.22 -12.00 3.60
N TRP A 241 -11.73 -12.38 4.77
CA TRP A 241 -11.57 -13.74 5.30
C TRP A 241 -12.45 -14.81 4.66
N ASN A 242 -13.49 -14.42 3.93
CA ASN A 242 -14.48 -15.34 3.39
C ASN A 242 -13.99 -15.89 2.05
N GLY A 243 -14.07 -17.21 1.87
CA GLY A 243 -13.67 -17.89 0.63
C GLY A 243 -12.16 -17.99 0.41
N ARG A 244 -11.33 -17.60 1.37
CA ARG A 244 -9.86 -17.67 1.29
C ARG A 244 -9.20 -17.78 2.66
N ARG A 245 -7.92 -18.14 2.68
CA ARG A 245 -7.08 -18.15 3.89
C ARG A 245 -6.56 -16.73 4.14
N PHE A 246 -7.27 -15.98 4.98
CA PHE A 246 -6.83 -14.64 5.39
C PHE A 246 -5.97 -14.72 6.66
N LEU A 247 -4.75 -14.20 6.57
CA LEU A 247 -3.81 -14.14 7.68
C LEU A 247 -3.56 -12.69 8.05
N ASN A 248 -3.39 -12.43 9.35
CA ASN A 248 -2.89 -11.14 9.83
C ASN A 248 -1.53 -11.37 10.50
N GLY A 249 -0.51 -10.65 10.03
CA GLY A 249 0.89 -10.84 10.39
C GLY A 249 1.50 -9.62 11.06
N TYR A 250 2.49 -9.87 11.92
CA TYR A 250 3.25 -8.83 12.60
C TYR A 250 4.73 -9.19 12.67
N GLY A 251 5.56 -8.20 12.36
CA GLY A 251 6.99 -8.21 12.63
C GLY A 251 7.59 -6.86 12.24
N PRO A 252 8.51 -6.31 13.03
CA PRO A 252 9.36 -5.22 12.57
C PRO A 252 10.55 -5.72 11.75
N THR A 253 11.19 -4.82 11.00
CA THR A 253 12.37 -5.15 10.18
C THR A 253 13.53 -5.73 10.97
N GLU A 254 13.70 -5.32 12.22
CA GLU A 254 14.75 -5.81 13.11
C GLU A 254 14.59 -7.27 13.55
N VAL A 255 13.48 -7.93 13.18
CA VAL A 255 13.24 -9.35 13.47
C VAL A 255 13.02 -10.21 12.22
N THR A 256 13.50 -9.72 11.06
CA THR A 256 13.39 -10.40 9.76
C THR A 256 11.93 -10.57 9.32
N VAL A 257 11.32 -9.47 8.87
CA VAL A 257 9.97 -9.38 8.26
C VAL A 257 8.80 -9.68 9.21
N GLY A 258 8.72 -10.89 9.76
CA GLY A 258 7.56 -11.39 10.49
C GLY A 258 7.96 -12.25 11.69
N CYS A 259 7.32 -12.06 12.84
CA CYS A 259 7.53 -12.88 14.03
C CYS A 259 6.22 -13.48 14.60
N ASN A 260 5.06 -13.02 14.15
CA ASN A 260 3.74 -13.53 14.54
C ASN A 260 2.79 -13.55 13.34
N TRP A 261 1.87 -14.51 13.31
CA TRP A 261 0.69 -14.45 12.46
C TRP A 261 -0.46 -15.31 13.00
N GLN A 262 -1.66 -15.03 12.52
CA GLN A 262 -2.84 -15.86 12.74
C GLN A 262 -3.73 -15.89 11.51
N VAL A 263 -4.29 -17.07 11.23
CA VAL A 263 -5.44 -17.20 10.32
C VAL A 263 -6.67 -16.61 11.02
N VAL A 264 -7.25 -15.58 10.43
CA VAL A 264 -8.42 -14.88 10.98
C VAL A 264 -9.66 -15.36 10.25
N LYS A 265 -10.61 -15.93 11.01
CA LYS A 265 -11.84 -16.54 10.47
C LYS A 265 -13.11 -16.13 11.22
N GLU A 266 -12.96 -15.55 12.41
CA GLU A 266 -14.05 -15.06 13.24
C GLU A 266 -13.57 -13.87 14.09
N ARG A 267 -14.51 -13.01 14.52
CA ARG A 267 -14.20 -11.93 15.46
C ARG A 267 -13.91 -12.51 16.83
N LEU A 268 -12.94 -11.94 17.53
CA LEU A 268 -12.72 -12.19 18.95
C LEU A 268 -13.36 -11.05 19.76
N PRO A 269 -14.39 -11.30 20.59
CA PRO A 269 -15.10 -10.26 21.33
C PRO A 269 -14.21 -9.38 22.22
N GLU A 270 -13.13 -9.94 22.76
CA GLU A 270 -12.19 -9.25 23.63
C GLU A 270 -11.17 -8.36 22.90
N ALA A 271 -11.04 -8.52 21.58
CA ALA A 271 -10.05 -7.81 20.75
C ALA A 271 -10.71 -6.66 19.97
N LYS A 272 -10.10 -5.49 20.03
CA LYS A 272 -10.52 -4.28 19.29
C LYS A 272 -10.17 -4.35 17.81
N THR A 273 -9.10 -5.08 17.48
CA THR A 273 -8.61 -5.24 16.10
C THR A 273 -8.32 -6.71 15.83
N ALA A 274 -8.14 -7.08 14.55
CA ALA A 274 -7.76 -8.44 14.21
C ALA A 274 -6.40 -8.75 14.86
N PRO A 275 -6.31 -9.78 15.71
CA PRO A 275 -5.06 -10.11 16.40
C PRO A 275 -4.02 -10.61 15.41
N VAL A 276 -2.76 -10.57 15.82
CA VAL A 276 -1.61 -11.00 15.00
C VAL A 276 -1.11 -12.39 15.41
N GLY A 277 -1.85 -13.08 16.28
CA GLY A 277 -1.56 -14.47 16.63
C GLY A 277 -0.38 -14.69 17.56
N ARG A 278 0.10 -15.93 17.57
CA ARG A 278 1.23 -16.39 18.39
C ARG A 278 2.55 -16.23 17.64
N SER A 279 3.65 -16.33 18.37
CA SER A 279 4.98 -16.28 17.77
C SER A 279 5.22 -17.46 16.83
N ILE A 280 5.93 -17.20 15.75
CA ILE A 280 6.31 -18.20 14.77
C ILE A 280 7.38 -19.16 15.31
N HIS A 281 7.63 -20.25 14.58
CA HIS A 281 8.73 -21.14 14.93
C HIS A 281 10.06 -20.37 14.90
N GLY A 282 10.93 -20.62 15.89
CA GLY A 282 12.22 -19.92 16.01
C GLY A 282 12.14 -18.49 16.55
N ALA A 283 10.94 -17.95 16.82
CA ALA A 283 10.74 -16.67 17.49
C ALA A 283 10.11 -16.86 18.88
N ARG A 284 10.52 -16.02 19.83
CA ARG A 284 9.90 -15.90 21.15
C ARG A 284 9.49 -14.45 21.37
N VAL A 285 8.20 -14.23 21.60
CA VAL A 285 7.65 -12.89 21.82
C VAL A 285 7.22 -12.76 23.27
N PHE A 286 7.68 -11.68 23.91
CA PHE A 286 7.37 -11.34 25.28
C PHE A 286 6.62 -10.01 25.33
N VAL A 287 5.66 -9.90 26.24
CA VAL A 287 5.02 -8.62 26.59
C VAL A 287 5.46 -8.27 28.00
N LEU A 288 6.28 -7.23 28.14
CA LEU A 288 7.01 -6.91 29.37
C LEU A 288 6.62 -5.53 29.93
N ASP A 289 6.75 -5.37 31.24
CA ASP A 289 6.69 -4.08 31.92
C ASP A 289 8.03 -3.30 31.82
N ALA A 290 8.06 -2.07 32.35
CA ALA A 290 9.25 -1.22 32.36
C ALA A 290 10.44 -1.78 33.16
N ARG A 291 10.26 -2.87 33.91
CA ARG A 291 11.31 -3.58 34.66
C ARG A 291 11.68 -4.91 34.00
N LEU A 292 11.30 -5.11 32.74
CA LEU A 292 11.52 -6.34 31.96
C LEU A 292 10.87 -7.59 32.59
N ARG A 293 9.73 -7.43 33.26
CA ARG A 293 8.96 -8.56 33.82
C ARG A 293 7.74 -8.86 32.94
N PRO A 294 7.42 -10.14 32.67
CA PRO A 294 6.21 -10.49 31.92
C PRO A 294 4.94 -9.93 32.58
N VAL A 295 4.08 -9.32 31.78
CA VAL A 295 2.76 -8.85 32.25
C VAL A 295 1.73 -9.99 32.21
N PRO A 296 0.69 -9.98 33.07
CA PRO A 296 -0.40 -10.96 33.01
C PRO A 296 -1.18 -10.90 31.70
N VAL A 297 -1.88 -11.99 31.36
CA VAL A 297 -2.83 -12.02 30.23
C VAL A 297 -3.84 -10.88 30.33
N GLY A 298 -4.09 -10.18 29.22
CA GLY A 298 -4.96 -9.02 29.11
C GLY A 298 -4.32 -7.68 29.49
N ALA A 299 -3.23 -7.67 30.25
CA ALA A 299 -2.50 -6.44 30.58
C ALA A 299 -1.67 -5.94 29.39
N VAL A 300 -1.57 -4.62 29.26
CA VAL A 300 -0.77 -3.98 28.22
C VAL A 300 0.68 -3.86 28.69
N GLY A 301 1.61 -4.26 27.84
CA GLY A 301 3.05 -4.06 28.02
C GLY A 301 3.74 -3.82 26.68
N GLU A 302 5.06 -3.65 26.71
CA GLU A 302 5.87 -3.45 25.52
C GLU A 302 6.31 -4.80 24.94
N VAL A 303 6.36 -4.91 23.62
CA VAL A 303 6.73 -6.12 22.88
C VAL A 303 8.26 -6.24 22.77
N TYR A 304 8.76 -7.42 23.12
CA TYR A 304 10.16 -7.81 22.95
C TYR A 304 10.22 -9.13 22.18
N VAL A 305 11.16 -9.24 21.24
CA VAL A 305 11.28 -10.41 20.37
C VAL A 305 12.68 -10.98 20.46
N ALA A 306 12.80 -12.26 20.81
CA ALA A 306 14.05 -13.02 20.76
C ALA A 306 13.97 -14.13 19.71
N GLY A 307 15.13 -14.69 19.36
CA GLY A 307 15.22 -15.87 18.50
C GLY A 307 15.99 -15.64 17.20
N VAL A 308 15.89 -16.60 16.28
CA VAL A 308 16.76 -16.67 15.09
C VAL A 308 16.51 -15.55 14.08
N GLY A 309 15.32 -14.94 14.11
CA GLY A 309 14.97 -13.79 13.26
C GLY A 309 15.56 -12.45 13.72
N VAL A 310 16.07 -12.34 14.95
CA VAL A 310 16.64 -11.08 15.47
C VAL A 310 17.87 -10.67 14.65
N ALA A 311 17.81 -9.48 14.05
CA ALA A 311 18.85 -8.91 13.21
C ALA A 311 20.18 -8.70 13.97
N ARG A 312 21.26 -8.44 13.23
CA ARG A 312 22.56 -8.17 13.83
C ARG A 312 22.55 -6.87 14.62
N GLY A 313 21.86 -5.86 14.12
CA GLY A 313 21.74 -4.53 14.70
C GLY A 313 21.48 -3.48 13.63
N TYR A 314 21.73 -2.22 13.99
CA TYR A 314 21.75 -1.12 13.05
C TYR A 314 23.17 -0.89 12.53
N LEU A 315 23.30 -0.76 11.20
CA LEU A 315 24.58 -0.49 10.54
C LEU A 315 25.17 0.82 11.07
N ASN A 316 26.47 0.80 11.40
CA ASN A 316 27.24 1.94 11.91
C ASN A 316 26.64 2.66 13.13
N ARG A 317 25.70 2.03 13.84
CA ARG A 317 24.99 2.61 14.99
C ARG A 317 25.04 1.69 16.22
N PRO A 318 26.23 1.48 16.82
CA PRO A 318 26.39 0.62 17.99
C PRO A 318 25.64 1.16 19.22
N ASP A 319 25.50 2.48 19.32
CA ASP A 319 24.70 3.19 20.32
C ASP A 319 23.23 2.76 20.27
N LEU A 320 22.59 2.90 19.11
CA LEU A 320 21.19 2.55 18.91
C LEU A 320 20.99 1.03 18.96
N THR A 321 21.98 0.27 18.51
CA THR A 321 21.96 -1.19 18.61
C THR A 321 21.94 -1.63 20.07
N ALA A 322 22.79 -1.06 20.94
CA ALA A 322 22.79 -1.39 22.35
C ALA A 322 21.51 -0.95 23.07
N GLU A 323 20.87 0.13 22.63
CA GLU A 323 19.58 0.59 23.16
C GLU A 323 18.41 -0.38 22.85
N ARG A 324 18.40 -0.95 21.63
CA ARG A 324 17.24 -1.73 21.15
C ARG A 324 17.46 -3.24 21.13
N PHE A 325 18.69 -3.73 20.98
CA PHE A 325 19.04 -5.16 20.95
C PHE A 325 19.66 -5.56 22.28
N LEU A 326 18.80 -5.76 23.27
CA LEU A 326 19.16 -6.00 24.66
C LEU A 326 19.59 -7.45 24.90
N PRO A 327 20.42 -7.73 25.92
CA PRO A 327 20.60 -9.09 26.42
C PRO A 327 19.24 -9.69 26.81
N ASN A 328 18.97 -10.94 26.43
CA ASN A 328 17.72 -11.60 26.78
C ASN A 328 17.82 -12.26 28.17
N PRO A 329 17.11 -11.76 29.22
CA PRO A 329 17.15 -12.37 30.55
C PRO A 329 16.41 -13.71 30.63
N PHE A 330 15.65 -14.07 29.57
CA PHE A 330 14.92 -15.33 29.44
C PHE A 330 15.64 -16.32 28.52
N ALA A 331 16.92 -16.09 28.22
CA ALA A 331 17.69 -16.94 27.33
C ALA A 331 18.14 -18.23 28.01
N ASP A 332 17.94 -19.36 27.31
CA ASP A 332 18.58 -20.63 27.68
C ASP A 332 20.03 -20.72 27.16
N ARG A 333 20.44 -19.79 26.30
CA ARG A 333 21.74 -19.76 25.62
C ARG A 333 22.46 -18.46 25.93
N GLU A 334 23.73 -18.56 26.30
CA GLU A 334 24.59 -17.40 26.54
C GLU A 334 24.73 -16.54 25.27
N GLY A 335 24.68 -15.22 25.44
CA GLY A 335 24.83 -14.26 24.34
C GLY A 335 23.57 -14.01 23.49
N GLU A 336 22.44 -14.66 23.78
CA GLU A 336 21.20 -14.39 23.06
C GLU A 336 20.66 -12.97 23.39
N ARG A 337 20.19 -12.28 22.35
CA ARG A 337 19.60 -10.94 22.46
C ARG A 337 18.11 -10.96 22.16
N MET A 338 17.39 -10.01 22.73
CA MET A 338 16.02 -9.68 22.39
C MET A 338 15.95 -8.25 21.83
N TYR A 339 15.12 -8.05 20.82
CA TYR A 339 14.84 -6.74 20.25
C TYR A 339 13.64 -6.10 20.93
N ARG A 340 13.81 -4.86 21.41
CA ARG A 340 12.77 -4.00 21.99
C ARG A 340 12.06 -3.25 20.87
N THR A 341 10.81 -3.61 20.58
CA THR A 341 10.12 -3.10 19.37
C THR A 341 9.57 -1.69 19.51
N GLY A 342 9.30 -1.25 20.75
CA GLY A 342 8.56 -0.03 21.05
C GLY A 342 7.05 -0.13 20.78
N ASP A 343 6.54 -1.28 20.35
CA ASP A 343 5.10 -1.53 20.21
C ASP A 343 4.49 -1.94 21.54
N LEU A 344 3.29 -1.45 21.83
CA LEU A 344 2.48 -1.85 22.96
C LEU A 344 1.48 -2.92 22.52
N ALA A 345 1.39 -3.99 23.29
CA ALA A 345 0.49 -5.10 23.00
C ALA A 345 -0.08 -5.69 24.29
N ARG A 346 -1.08 -6.54 24.13
CA ARG A 346 -1.55 -7.45 25.19
C ARG A 346 -1.72 -8.85 24.64
N VAL A 347 -1.53 -9.83 25.51
CA VAL A 347 -1.81 -11.23 25.21
C VAL A 347 -3.28 -11.51 25.54
N LEU A 348 -4.05 -12.02 24.59
CA LEU A 348 -5.45 -12.39 24.75
C LEU A 348 -5.58 -13.73 25.47
N ALA A 349 -6.80 -14.08 25.92
CA ALA A 349 -7.07 -15.32 26.65
C ALA A 349 -6.71 -16.59 25.84
N ASN A 350 -6.87 -16.53 24.52
CA ASN A 350 -6.47 -17.60 23.61
C ASN A 350 -4.95 -17.65 23.32
N GLY A 351 -4.16 -16.75 23.92
CA GLY A 351 -2.72 -16.63 23.74
C GLY A 351 -2.30 -15.84 22.49
N SER A 352 -3.23 -15.33 21.69
CA SER A 352 -2.91 -14.45 20.56
C SER A 352 -2.47 -13.07 21.04
N LEU A 353 -1.55 -12.45 20.29
CA LEU A 353 -1.11 -11.09 20.54
C LEU A 353 -2.04 -10.10 19.85
N GLU A 354 -2.47 -9.06 20.57
CA GLU A 354 -3.14 -7.90 20.01
C GLU A 354 -2.24 -6.67 20.15
N ILE A 355 -1.94 -6.01 19.04
CA ILE A 355 -1.19 -4.75 19.03
C ILE A 355 -2.13 -3.60 19.39
N VAL A 356 -1.80 -2.86 20.45
CA VAL A 356 -2.62 -1.78 21.01
C VAL A 356 -2.14 -0.40 20.53
N GLY A 357 -0.86 -0.26 20.21
CA GLY A 357 -0.27 1.00 19.76
C GLY A 357 1.24 1.01 19.93
N ARG A 358 1.81 2.20 20.18
CA ARG A 358 3.25 2.39 20.37
C ARG A 358 3.57 3.12 21.67
N ALA A 359 4.72 2.78 22.23
CA ALA A 359 5.29 3.43 23.41
C ALA A 359 6.11 4.69 23.06
N ASP A 360 6.60 4.78 21.82
CA ASP A 360 7.31 5.94 21.28
C ASP A 360 6.46 6.72 20.25
N PHE A 361 7.08 7.71 19.59
CA PHE A 361 6.42 8.60 18.65
C PHE A 361 6.38 8.09 17.20
N GLN A 362 6.80 6.85 16.94
CA GLN A 362 6.65 6.28 15.61
C GLN A 362 5.18 6.01 15.30
N VAL A 363 4.83 6.13 14.03
CA VAL A 363 3.50 5.85 13.53
C VAL A 363 3.59 4.95 12.30
N LYS A 364 2.53 4.17 12.08
CA LYS A 364 2.33 3.43 10.83
C LYS A 364 1.33 4.20 9.98
N VAL A 365 1.74 4.62 8.79
CA VAL A 365 0.90 5.38 7.86
C VAL A 365 1.04 4.73 6.49
N ARG A 366 -0.06 4.23 5.93
CA ARG A 366 -0.11 3.67 4.56
C ARG A 366 0.91 2.53 4.32
N GLY A 367 1.13 1.68 5.31
CA GLY A 367 2.07 0.56 5.27
C GLY A 367 3.49 0.91 5.69
N TYR A 368 3.80 2.20 5.85
CA TYR A 368 5.14 2.69 6.18
C TYR A 368 5.30 2.93 7.68
N ARG A 369 6.42 2.49 8.24
CA ARG A 369 6.84 2.85 9.59
C ARG A 369 7.60 4.17 9.54
N ILE A 370 7.00 5.22 10.08
CA ILE A 370 7.49 6.60 10.00
C ILE A 370 7.88 7.10 11.40
N GLU A 371 9.07 7.68 11.51
CA GLU A 371 9.52 8.45 12.66
C GLU A 371 9.09 9.90 12.48
N LEU A 372 8.16 10.39 13.30
CA LEU A 372 7.68 11.77 13.20
C LEU A 372 8.82 12.79 13.38
N GLY A 373 9.82 12.44 14.19
CA GLY A 373 11.02 13.25 14.41
C GLY A 373 11.87 13.48 13.15
N GLU A 374 11.82 12.58 12.15
CA GLU A 374 12.53 12.77 10.87
C GLU A 374 11.95 13.96 10.11
N ILE A 375 10.61 14.06 10.07
CA ILE A 375 9.91 15.17 9.44
C ILE A 375 10.11 16.47 10.23
N GLU A 376 10.02 16.40 11.57
CA GLU A 376 10.26 17.56 12.45
C GLU A 376 11.68 18.10 12.29
N SER A 377 12.67 17.22 12.20
CA SER A 377 14.08 17.58 11.99
C SER A 377 14.26 18.31 10.67
N VAL A 378 13.75 17.76 9.56
CA VAL A 378 13.84 18.47 8.26
C VAL A 378 13.15 19.83 8.35
N LEU A 379 11.90 19.90 8.85
CA LEU A 379 11.18 21.17 9.00
C LEU A 379 11.96 22.22 9.81
N SER A 380 12.66 21.80 10.86
CA SER A 380 13.46 22.72 11.70
C SER A 380 14.66 23.36 10.98
N HIS A 381 15.08 22.81 9.83
CA HIS A 381 16.13 23.41 9.00
C HIS A 381 15.59 24.44 8.00
N HIS A 382 14.26 24.58 7.87
CA HIS A 382 13.68 25.58 6.99
C HIS A 382 13.79 26.99 7.61
N PRO A 383 14.28 28.03 6.91
CA PRO A 383 14.55 29.35 7.50
C PRO A 383 13.34 30.07 8.12
N SER A 384 12.12 29.77 7.66
CA SER A 384 10.89 30.36 8.20
C SER A 384 10.32 29.63 9.42
N VAL A 385 10.94 28.53 9.86
CA VAL A 385 10.44 27.67 10.94
C VAL A 385 11.31 27.82 12.19
N GLN A 386 10.70 28.18 13.32
CA GLN A 386 11.37 28.22 14.63
C GLN A 386 11.25 26.88 15.36
N GLU A 387 10.05 26.31 15.40
CA GLU A 387 9.77 25.02 16.03
C GLU A 387 8.78 24.24 15.17
N ALA A 388 8.95 22.91 15.12
CA ALA A 388 8.04 22.01 14.42
C ALA A 388 7.72 20.78 15.27
N ALA A 389 6.47 20.33 15.20
CA ALA A 389 6.02 19.07 15.75
C ALA A 389 5.10 18.38 14.73
N VAL A 390 5.23 17.07 14.54
CA VAL A 390 4.37 16.30 13.63
C VAL A 390 3.55 15.32 14.44
N LYS A 391 2.29 15.13 14.04
CA LYS A 391 1.36 14.19 14.67
C LYS A 391 0.54 13.47 13.61
N ALA A 392 0.32 12.18 13.80
CA ALA A 392 -0.64 11.43 13.00
C ALA A 392 -2.03 11.52 13.61
N TRP A 393 -3.01 11.96 12.82
CA TRP A 393 -4.42 11.97 13.19
C TRP A 393 -5.17 10.88 12.44
N ASP A 394 -6.19 10.31 13.08
CA ASP A 394 -7.11 9.39 12.42
C ASP A 394 -8.10 10.22 11.58
N SER A 395 -8.24 9.90 10.30
CA SER A 395 -9.24 10.49 9.41
C SER A 395 -10.61 9.83 9.62
N GLU A 396 -11.68 10.45 9.10
CA GLU A 396 -13.04 9.87 9.17
C GLU A 396 -13.13 8.48 8.54
N ASN A 397 -12.25 8.17 7.58
CA ASN A 397 -12.18 6.87 6.90
C ASN A 397 -11.34 5.82 7.66
N GLY A 398 -10.81 6.17 8.84
CA GLY A 398 -9.99 5.30 9.69
C GLY A 398 -8.52 5.17 9.29
N ASP A 399 -8.06 5.92 8.29
CA ASP A 399 -6.65 5.99 7.89
C ASP A 399 -5.92 7.10 8.64
N LYS A 400 -4.62 6.89 8.93
CA LYS A 400 -3.78 7.91 9.57
C LYS A 400 -3.27 8.94 8.56
N GLN A 401 -3.34 10.22 8.91
CA GLN A 401 -2.78 11.34 8.15
C GLN A 401 -1.80 12.13 9.00
N LEU A 402 -0.68 12.52 8.40
CA LEU A 402 0.35 13.33 9.05
C LEU A 402 -0.03 14.81 9.01
N VAL A 403 0.03 15.48 10.15
CA VAL A 403 -0.16 16.94 10.28
C VAL A 403 1.07 17.53 10.96
N ALA A 404 1.67 18.54 10.34
CA ALA A 404 2.76 19.33 10.89
C ALA A 404 2.21 20.56 11.61
N TYR A 405 2.74 20.84 12.79
CA TYR A 405 2.47 22.03 13.59
C TYR A 405 3.74 22.87 13.61
N VAL A 406 3.65 24.12 13.20
CA VAL A 406 4.80 24.96 12.91
C VAL A 406 4.68 26.30 13.62
N VAL A 407 5.72 26.68 14.35
CA VAL A 407 5.89 28.02 14.91
C VAL A 407 6.79 28.82 13.96
N PRO A 408 6.36 29.96 13.41
CA PRO A 408 7.18 30.77 12.52
C PRO A 408 8.39 31.36 13.22
N ALA A 409 9.50 31.49 12.49
CA ALA A 409 10.61 32.35 12.89
C ALA A 409 10.16 33.81 13.00
N GLU A 410 10.83 34.58 13.87
CA GLU A 410 10.45 35.97 14.14
C GLU A 410 10.46 36.81 12.85
N GLY A 411 9.31 37.42 12.52
CA GLY A 411 9.14 38.22 11.32
C GLY A 411 9.01 37.43 10.01
N ALA A 412 9.00 36.10 10.05
CA ALA A 412 8.80 35.25 8.88
C ALA A 412 7.31 34.96 8.64
N GLU A 413 6.88 35.00 7.38
CA GLU A 413 5.59 34.45 6.95
C GLU A 413 5.76 32.96 6.62
N LEU A 414 4.79 32.13 7.04
CA LEU A 414 4.75 30.72 6.68
C LEU A 414 4.03 30.57 5.34
N ASP A 415 4.79 30.15 4.33
CA ASP A 415 4.27 29.65 3.07
C ASP A 415 4.20 28.12 3.13
N VAL A 416 2.98 27.58 3.14
CA VAL A 416 2.72 26.14 3.25
C VAL A 416 3.23 25.38 2.04
N ASP A 417 3.13 25.97 0.84
CA ASP A 417 3.62 25.34 -0.38
C ASP A 417 5.15 25.28 -0.36
N ALA A 418 5.82 26.35 0.07
CA ALA A 418 7.27 26.36 0.23
C ALA A 418 7.75 25.32 1.26
N LEU A 419 7.06 25.17 2.40
CA LEU A 419 7.38 24.13 3.39
C LEU A 419 7.17 22.71 2.83
N ARG A 420 6.11 22.50 2.05
CA ARG A 420 5.83 21.20 1.43
C ARG A 420 6.89 20.85 0.39
N ASP A 421 7.26 21.80 -0.46
CA ASP A 421 8.29 21.61 -1.48
C ASP A 421 9.67 21.38 -0.85
N PHE A 422 9.98 22.10 0.24
CA PHE A 422 11.19 21.86 1.02
C PHE A 422 11.25 20.43 1.59
N LEU A 423 10.14 19.92 2.14
CA LEU A 423 10.10 18.54 2.62
C LEU A 423 10.21 17.52 1.48
N LYS A 424 9.57 17.76 0.33
CA LYS A 424 9.62 16.87 -0.85
C LYS A 424 11.04 16.73 -1.42
N ALA A 425 11.89 17.73 -1.25
CA ALA A 425 13.28 17.69 -1.69
C ALA A 425 14.13 16.69 -0.86
N GLU A 426 13.80 16.49 0.41
CA GLU A 426 14.62 15.74 1.37
C GLU A 426 13.99 14.38 1.75
N LEU A 427 12.66 14.29 1.72
CA LEU A 427 11.89 13.16 2.25
C LEU A 427 11.06 12.46 1.16
N PRO A 428 10.83 11.13 1.29
CA PRO A 428 9.88 10.42 0.43
C PRO A 428 8.45 10.94 0.56
N ASP A 429 7.65 10.81 -0.51
CA ASP A 429 6.25 11.28 -0.58
C ASP A 429 5.36 10.83 0.60
N TYR A 430 5.56 9.61 1.11
CA TYR A 430 4.74 9.07 2.20
C TYR A 430 5.03 9.72 3.56
N MET A 431 6.13 10.48 3.69
CA MET A 431 6.47 11.25 4.89
C MET A 431 5.98 12.69 4.85
N ILE A 432 5.45 13.16 3.72
CA ILE A 432 5.02 14.55 3.56
C ILE A 432 3.68 14.76 4.30
N PRO A 433 3.59 15.71 5.25
CA PRO A 433 2.34 16.03 5.93
C PRO A 433 1.23 16.48 4.98
N ALA A 434 -0.01 16.04 5.25
CA ALA A 434 -1.20 16.47 4.53
C ALA A 434 -1.61 17.91 4.90
N ALA A 435 -1.37 18.34 6.14
CA ALA A 435 -1.62 19.71 6.60
C ALA A 435 -0.48 20.31 7.41
N PHE A 436 -0.44 21.64 7.41
CA PHE A 436 0.46 22.48 8.19
C PHE A 436 -0.37 23.44 9.03
N VAL A 437 -0.26 23.34 10.35
CA VAL A 437 -0.99 24.16 11.32
C VAL A 437 -0.02 25.16 11.93
N ARG A 438 -0.26 26.45 11.71
CA ARG A 438 0.50 27.51 12.37
C ARG A 438 0.12 27.59 13.85
N LEU A 439 1.12 27.61 14.73
CA LEU A 439 0.96 27.90 16.15
C LEU A 439 1.70 29.18 16.52
N GLU A 440 1.20 29.92 17.51
CA GLU A 440 1.93 31.03 18.12
C GLU A 440 3.09 30.53 18.98
N SER A 441 2.90 29.40 19.66
CA SER A 441 3.93 28.72 20.44
C SER A 441 3.60 27.24 20.55
N MET A 442 4.63 26.40 20.74
CA MET A 442 4.44 24.97 20.89
C MET A 442 3.91 24.65 22.30
N PRO A 443 2.86 23.82 22.46
CA PRO A 443 2.42 23.42 23.79
C PRO A 443 3.54 22.64 24.48
N LEU A 444 3.85 22.98 25.73
CA LEU A 444 4.91 22.35 26.51
C LEU A 444 4.34 21.64 27.73
N THR A 445 4.90 20.48 28.05
CA THR A 445 4.76 19.80 29.33
C THR A 445 5.39 20.62 30.46
N PRO A 446 5.08 20.33 31.74
CA PRO A 446 5.75 20.96 32.89
C PRO A 446 7.29 20.86 32.88
N ASN A 447 7.83 19.87 32.17
CA ASN A 447 9.26 19.65 31.97
C ASN A 447 9.85 20.41 30.75
N ARG A 448 9.11 21.37 30.17
CA ARG A 448 9.49 22.16 28.99
C ARG A 448 9.79 21.33 27.72
N LYS A 449 9.19 20.14 27.61
CA LYS A 449 9.19 19.34 26.36
C LYS A 449 7.86 19.53 25.61
N ILE A 450 7.87 19.44 24.29
CA ILE A 450 6.66 19.50 23.45
C ILE A 450 5.60 18.48 23.93
N ASP A 451 4.40 18.97 24.22
CA ASP A 451 3.23 18.16 24.57
C ASP A 451 2.38 17.88 23.33
N ARG A 452 2.71 16.79 22.63
CA ARG A 452 1.98 16.36 21.43
C ARG A 452 0.51 15.99 21.69
N ARG A 453 0.14 15.69 22.93
CA ARG A 453 -1.26 15.38 23.30
C ARG A 453 -2.10 16.65 23.36
N ALA A 454 -1.48 17.76 23.74
CA ALA A 454 -2.10 19.07 23.79
C ALA A 454 -2.12 19.81 22.44
N LEU A 455 -1.53 19.24 21.38
CA LEU A 455 -1.65 19.80 20.02
C LEU A 455 -3.13 19.82 19.58
N PRO A 456 -3.63 20.98 19.10
CA PRO A 456 -5.03 21.14 18.74
C PRO A 456 -5.38 20.25 17.55
N LYS A 457 -6.61 19.75 17.48
CA LYS A 457 -7.05 19.04 16.29
C LYS A 457 -7.11 20.01 15.11
N PRO A 458 -6.83 19.57 13.86
CA PRO A 458 -6.91 20.44 12.68
C PRO A 458 -8.27 21.16 12.56
N GLU A 459 -9.34 20.42 12.80
CA GLU A 459 -10.74 20.87 12.82
C GLU A 459 -11.02 21.99 13.86
N ASP A 460 -10.32 22.01 15.00
CA ASP A 460 -10.56 22.97 16.10
C ASP A 460 -9.93 24.36 15.84
N VAL A 461 -8.93 24.44 14.95
CA VAL A 461 -8.18 25.69 14.67
C VAL A 461 -8.57 26.33 13.33
N GLY A 462 -9.70 25.92 12.76
CA GLY A 462 -10.17 26.44 11.48
C GLY A 462 -9.25 26.08 10.31
N VAL A 463 -8.28 25.20 10.53
CA VAL A 463 -7.51 24.56 9.47
C VAL A 463 -8.38 23.42 8.94
N THR A 464 -9.29 23.77 8.03
CA THR A 464 -9.74 22.79 7.05
C THR A 464 -8.48 22.30 6.33
N LEU A 465 -8.37 21.01 6.08
CA LEU A 465 -7.31 20.42 5.28
C LEU A 465 -7.34 21.01 3.85
N GLY A 466 -6.78 22.20 3.61
CA GLY A 466 -6.92 22.98 2.37
C GLY A 466 -6.56 24.46 2.59
N GLU A 467 -6.22 25.18 1.52
CA GLU A 467 -5.91 26.62 1.57
C GLU A 467 -7.17 27.45 1.89
N PRO A 468 -7.07 28.76 2.20
CA PRO A 468 -8.26 29.63 2.23
C PRO A 468 -9.08 29.45 0.95
N PHE A 469 -10.37 29.12 1.13
CA PHE A 469 -11.28 28.78 0.04
C PHE A 469 -11.35 29.91 -1.00
N GLU A 470 -10.78 29.65 -2.17
CA GLU A 470 -10.92 30.46 -3.37
C GLU A 470 -11.85 29.72 -4.34
N GLU A 471 -12.93 30.35 -4.79
CA GLU A 471 -13.84 29.70 -5.74
C GLU A 471 -13.13 29.38 -7.07
N PRO A 472 -13.37 28.19 -7.65
CA PRO A 472 -13.03 27.89 -9.04
C PRO A 472 -13.54 28.99 -9.98
N ARG A 473 -12.70 29.46 -10.91
CA ARG A 473 -13.00 30.60 -11.80
C ARG A 473 -13.15 30.23 -13.26
N THR A 474 -12.60 29.09 -13.66
CA THR A 474 -12.70 28.61 -15.04
C THR A 474 -13.60 27.38 -15.11
N PRO A 475 -14.24 27.10 -16.26
CA PRO A 475 -15.05 25.89 -16.42
C PRO A 475 -14.27 24.60 -16.13
N THR A 476 -12.97 24.57 -16.44
CA THR A 476 -12.09 23.43 -16.13
C THR A 476 -11.83 23.34 -14.62
N GLU A 477 -11.59 24.47 -13.93
CA GLU A 477 -11.45 24.48 -12.47
C GLU A 477 -12.75 24.04 -11.77
N GLU A 478 -13.92 24.52 -12.22
CA GLU A 478 -15.23 24.18 -11.63
C GLU A 478 -15.51 22.68 -11.71
N LEU A 479 -15.39 22.11 -12.92
CA LEU A 479 -15.68 20.70 -13.15
C LEU A 479 -14.64 19.79 -12.48
N LEU A 480 -13.38 20.22 -12.43
CA LEU A 480 -12.34 19.49 -11.71
C LEU A 480 -12.56 19.53 -10.19
N ALA A 481 -12.98 20.67 -9.64
CA ALA A 481 -13.31 20.79 -8.23
C ALA A 481 -14.48 19.86 -7.84
N GLU A 482 -15.49 19.71 -8.68
CA GLU A 482 -16.59 18.74 -8.49
C GLU A 482 -16.07 17.29 -8.50
N LEU A 483 -15.20 16.95 -9.45
CA LEU A 483 -14.57 15.63 -9.51
C LEU A 483 -13.74 15.33 -8.25
N MET A 484 -12.93 16.30 -7.81
CA MET A 484 -12.14 16.20 -6.59
C MET A 484 -13.04 16.06 -5.36
N ALA A 485 -14.09 16.87 -5.23
CA ALA A 485 -15.05 16.80 -4.13
C ALA A 485 -15.69 15.41 -4.04
N SER A 486 -16.10 14.85 -5.20
CA SER A 486 -16.72 13.54 -5.28
C SER A 486 -15.75 12.40 -4.93
N VAL A 487 -14.50 12.47 -5.39
CA VAL A 487 -13.46 11.47 -5.12
C VAL A 487 -13.06 11.49 -3.65
N LEU A 488 -12.85 12.69 -3.10
CA LEU A 488 -12.40 12.91 -1.73
C LEU A 488 -13.55 12.81 -0.71
N LYS A 489 -14.81 12.79 -1.19
CA LYS A 489 -16.04 12.83 -0.38
C LYS A 489 -16.11 14.05 0.55
N VAL A 490 -15.65 15.20 0.05
CA VAL A 490 -15.72 16.49 0.76
C VAL A 490 -16.83 17.35 0.18
N GLU A 491 -17.40 18.24 0.99
CA GLU A 491 -18.56 19.07 0.58
C GLU A 491 -18.21 20.04 -0.55
N ARG A 492 -17.02 20.65 -0.49
CA ARG A 492 -16.54 21.67 -1.44
C ARG A 492 -15.03 21.59 -1.63
N VAL A 493 -14.56 21.98 -2.80
CA VAL A 493 -13.14 22.09 -3.18
C VAL A 493 -12.94 23.44 -3.88
N GLY A 494 -11.97 24.22 -3.43
CA GLY A 494 -11.56 25.51 -4.00
C GLY A 494 -10.48 25.38 -5.07
N ALA A 495 -10.26 26.45 -5.84
CA ALA A 495 -9.29 26.51 -6.93
C ALA A 495 -7.84 26.21 -6.50
N ARG A 496 -7.49 26.50 -5.24
CA ARG A 496 -6.15 26.27 -4.69
C ARG A 496 -6.06 25.04 -3.81
N ASP A 497 -7.17 24.35 -3.59
CA ASP A 497 -7.15 23.20 -2.71
C ASP A 497 -6.31 22.09 -3.32
N ASP A 498 -5.35 21.64 -2.53
CA ASP A 498 -4.46 20.55 -2.87
C ASP A 498 -5.16 19.21 -2.62
N PHE A 499 -5.17 18.38 -3.65
CA PHE A 499 -5.80 17.07 -3.64
C PHE A 499 -5.29 16.18 -2.49
N PHE A 500 -3.99 16.17 -2.22
CA PHE A 500 -3.40 15.36 -1.17
C PHE A 500 -3.58 15.99 0.22
N ALA A 501 -3.63 17.32 0.29
CA ALA A 501 -3.96 18.01 1.53
C ALA A 501 -5.37 17.68 1.99
N LEU A 502 -6.34 17.64 1.07
CA LEU A 502 -7.73 17.23 1.32
C LEU A 502 -7.92 15.73 1.62
N GLY A 503 -6.83 15.00 1.86
CA GLY A 503 -6.86 13.57 2.17
C GLY A 503 -6.73 12.65 0.96
N GLY A 504 -6.45 13.20 -0.22
CA GLY A 504 -6.07 12.44 -1.39
C GLY A 504 -4.81 11.61 -1.15
N HIS A 505 -4.77 10.45 -1.77
CA HIS A 505 -3.60 9.57 -1.81
C HIS A 505 -3.54 8.90 -3.17
N SER A 506 -2.49 8.13 -3.46
CA SER A 506 -2.23 7.61 -4.81
C SER A 506 -3.41 6.84 -5.43
N LEU A 507 -4.20 6.12 -4.62
CA LEU A 507 -5.46 5.54 -5.11
C LEU A 507 -6.45 6.63 -5.54
N LEU A 508 -6.81 7.55 -4.63
CA LEU A 508 -7.82 8.55 -4.95
C LEU A 508 -7.34 9.39 -6.14
N ALA A 509 -6.03 9.63 -6.25
CA ALA A 509 -5.40 10.29 -7.38
C ALA A 509 -5.62 9.49 -8.67
N THR A 510 -5.54 8.16 -8.63
CA THR A 510 -5.85 7.32 -9.80
C THR A 510 -7.33 7.38 -10.18
N GLN A 511 -8.23 7.36 -9.19
CA GLN A 511 -9.67 7.56 -9.45
C GLN A 511 -9.94 8.93 -10.06
N LEU A 512 -9.26 9.97 -9.55
CA LEU A 512 -9.35 11.32 -10.09
C LEU A 512 -8.81 11.38 -11.51
N VAL A 513 -7.64 10.80 -11.81
CA VAL A 513 -7.08 10.72 -13.18
C VAL A 513 -8.02 9.99 -14.13
N SER A 514 -8.62 8.86 -13.71
CA SER A 514 -9.60 8.15 -14.54
C SER A 514 -10.81 9.03 -14.83
N ARG A 515 -11.35 9.72 -13.83
CA ARG A 515 -12.50 10.63 -14.02
C ARG A 515 -12.13 11.84 -14.86
N ILE A 516 -10.92 12.37 -14.71
CA ILE A 516 -10.40 13.46 -15.55
C ILE A 516 -10.36 13.00 -17.01
N ARG A 517 -9.85 11.80 -17.28
CA ARG A 517 -9.85 11.22 -18.63
C ARG A 517 -11.28 11.13 -19.18
N ASP A 518 -12.21 10.60 -18.39
CA ASP A 518 -13.58 10.38 -18.85
C ASP A 518 -14.36 11.69 -19.08
N VAL A 519 -14.07 12.73 -18.29
CA VAL A 519 -14.77 14.03 -18.35
C VAL A 519 -14.12 15.02 -19.31
N PHE A 520 -12.79 15.04 -19.39
CA PHE A 520 -12.04 16.04 -20.16
C PHE A 520 -11.39 15.49 -21.43
N ASP A 521 -11.44 14.17 -21.68
CA ASP A 521 -10.79 13.46 -22.79
C ASP A 521 -9.26 13.66 -22.85
N VAL A 522 -8.65 13.94 -21.68
CA VAL A 522 -7.21 14.13 -21.51
C VAL A 522 -6.62 12.98 -20.72
N GLU A 523 -5.62 12.30 -21.28
CA GLU A 523 -4.77 11.40 -20.49
C GLU A 523 -3.72 12.20 -19.70
N LEU A 524 -3.73 12.01 -18.39
CA LEU A 524 -2.72 12.53 -17.48
C LEU A 524 -1.96 11.37 -16.83
N PRO A 525 -0.63 11.31 -16.99
CA PRO A 525 0.22 10.48 -16.14
C PRO A 525 -0.02 10.82 -14.65
N LEU A 526 -0.04 9.81 -13.78
CA LEU A 526 -0.24 10.01 -12.34
C LEU A 526 0.80 10.97 -11.73
N ARG A 527 2.05 10.91 -12.22
CA ARG A 527 3.13 11.83 -11.85
C ARG A 527 2.74 13.30 -12.04
N ASP A 528 1.99 13.62 -13.09
CA ASP A 528 1.63 14.99 -13.40
C ASP A 528 0.62 15.55 -12.38
N LEU A 529 -0.24 14.69 -11.81
CA LEU A 529 -1.12 15.03 -10.68
C LEU A 529 -0.32 15.26 -9.40
N PHE A 530 0.70 14.45 -9.12
CA PHE A 530 1.61 14.67 -7.97
C PHE A 530 2.38 15.99 -8.04
N ALA A 531 2.75 16.40 -9.25
CA ALA A 531 3.43 17.67 -9.49
C ALA A 531 2.47 18.88 -9.46
N ASN A 532 1.22 18.69 -9.87
CA ASN A 532 0.23 19.76 -10.06
C ASN A 532 -1.03 19.50 -9.23
N SER A 533 -0.87 19.26 -7.93
CA SER A 533 -1.91 18.71 -7.06
C SER A 533 -3.07 19.64 -6.70
N THR A 534 -3.03 20.92 -7.05
CA THR A 534 -4.13 21.86 -6.82
C THR A 534 -5.08 21.93 -8.01
N VAL A 535 -6.36 22.22 -7.78
CA VAL A 535 -7.37 22.38 -8.86
C VAL A 535 -6.86 23.31 -9.96
N ARG A 536 -6.28 24.46 -9.63
CA ARG A 536 -5.78 25.44 -10.60
C ARG A 536 -4.60 24.93 -11.41
N LYS A 537 -3.59 24.33 -10.76
CA LYS A 537 -2.41 23.80 -11.45
C LYS A 537 -2.82 22.66 -12.40
N LEU A 538 -3.69 21.77 -11.92
CA LEU A 538 -4.17 20.65 -12.72
C LEU A 538 -5.12 21.09 -13.84
N ALA A 539 -5.99 22.08 -13.61
CA ALA A 539 -6.86 22.66 -14.64
C ALA A 539 -6.04 23.33 -15.76
N SER A 540 -4.98 24.07 -15.40
CA SER A 540 -4.07 24.67 -16.38
C SER A 540 -3.41 23.60 -17.25
N LEU A 541 -2.94 22.51 -16.63
CA LEU A 541 -2.36 21.38 -17.36
C LEU A 541 -3.36 20.66 -18.27
N ILE A 542 -4.61 20.50 -17.83
CA ILE A 542 -5.70 19.94 -18.66
C ILE A 542 -5.96 20.84 -19.86
N ASP A 543 -6.02 22.16 -19.66
CA ASP A 543 -6.26 23.12 -20.74
C ASP A 543 -5.09 23.15 -21.74
N GLU A 544 -3.83 23.05 -21.28
CA GLU A 544 -2.64 22.90 -22.13
C GLU A 544 -2.71 21.62 -22.98
N ARG A 545 -3.02 20.47 -22.38
CA ARG A 545 -3.13 19.19 -23.10
C ARG A 545 -4.29 19.16 -24.09
N LYS A 546 -5.40 19.83 -23.78
CA LYS A 546 -6.51 20.05 -24.73
C LYS A 546 -6.07 20.90 -25.92
N ALA A 547 -5.21 21.89 -25.70
CA ALA A 547 -4.66 22.72 -26.78
C ALA A 547 -3.66 21.95 -27.67
N GLU A 548 -2.92 21.00 -27.10
CA GLU A 548 -1.98 20.13 -27.82
C GLU A 548 -2.67 19.01 -28.63
N GLN A 549 -3.85 18.55 -28.21
CA GLN A 549 -4.67 17.53 -28.91
C GLN A 549 -5.36 18.06 -30.19
N VAL A 550 -4.61 18.64 -31.13
CA VAL A 550 -5.13 18.94 -32.46
C VAL A 550 -5.36 17.65 -33.27
N LYS A 551 -6.63 17.21 -33.24
CA LYS A 551 -7.39 16.38 -34.20
C LYS A 551 -7.04 14.90 -34.36
N LEU A 552 -7.80 14.05 -33.68
CA LEU A 552 -8.69 13.06 -34.33
C LEU A 552 -9.98 12.93 -33.48
N PRO A 553 -11.11 13.54 -33.85
CA PRO A 553 -12.32 13.46 -33.03
C PRO A 553 -12.92 12.06 -33.15
N LYS A 554 -13.23 11.43 -32.00
CA LYS A 554 -14.33 10.46 -31.97
C LYS A 554 -15.61 11.25 -32.28
N PRO A 555 -16.44 10.79 -33.23
CA PRO A 555 -17.69 11.46 -33.53
C PRO A 555 -18.59 11.46 -32.26
N PRO A 556 -19.36 12.53 -32.04
CA PRO A 556 -20.29 12.60 -30.92
C PRO A 556 -21.31 11.45 -30.98
N LEU A 557 -21.75 11.00 -29.80
CA LEU A 557 -22.84 10.03 -29.71
C LEU A 557 -24.15 10.72 -30.07
N GLU A 558 -24.59 10.51 -31.30
CA GLU A 558 -25.86 11.03 -31.81
C GLU A 558 -26.97 10.01 -31.60
N PRO A 559 -28.23 10.44 -31.38
CA PRO A 559 -29.36 9.53 -31.32
C PRO A 559 -29.44 8.67 -32.58
N ALA A 560 -29.40 7.34 -32.41
CA ALA A 560 -29.49 6.42 -33.53
C ALA A 560 -30.88 6.50 -34.19
N PRO A 561 -30.96 6.44 -35.53
CA PRO A 561 -32.22 6.29 -36.24
C PRO A 561 -33.00 5.07 -35.73
N ARG A 562 -34.32 5.20 -35.59
CA ARG A 562 -35.21 4.16 -35.04
C ARG A 562 -35.97 3.37 -36.11
N ASP A 563 -35.69 3.65 -37.37
CA ASP A 563 -36.30 3.07 -38.56
C ASP A 563 -35.51 1.89 -39.15
N GLY A 564 -34.37 1.53 -38.54
CA GLY A 564 -33.48 0.44 -38.97
C GLY A 564 -33.17 -0.59 -37.88
N GLU A 565 -32.42 -1.63 -38.25
CA GLU A 565 -31.94 -2.64 -37.32
C GLU A 565 -30.96 -2.02 -36.31
N LEU A 566 -31.20 -2.25 -35.02
CA LEU A 566 -30.31 -1.82 -33.95
C LEU A 566 -29.32 -2.94 -33.63
N PRO A 567 -28.04 -2.81 -34.01
CA PRO A 567 -27.06 -3.86 -33.74
C PRO A 567 -26.78 -3.98 -32.24
N LEU A 568 -26.40 -5.17 -31.78
CA LEU A 568 -25.86 -5.35 -30.45
C LEU A 568 -24.47 -4.70 -30.37
N SER A 569 -24.16 -4.10 -29.21
CA SER A 569 -22.78 -3.79 -28.85
C SER A 569 -21.94 -5.07 -28.76
N PHE A 570 -20.62 -4.96 -28.89
CA PHE A 570 -19.71 -6.11 -28.76
C PHE A 570 -19.89 -6.89 -27.45
N ALA A 571 -20.20 -6.19 -26.35
CA ALA A 571 -20.48 -6.82 -25.06
C ALA A 571 -21.80 -7.62 -25.08
N GLN A 572 -22.87 -7.04 -25.64
CA GLN A 572 -24.14 -7.74 -25.81
C GLN A 572 -24.01 -8.95 -26.75
N GLN A 573 -23.25 -8.84 -27.85
CA GLN A 573 -23.01 -9.96 -28.78
C GLN A 573 -22.37 -11.15 -28.08
N ARG A 574 -21.39 -10.91 -27.21
CA ARG A 574 -20.74 -11.95 -26.41
C ARG A 574 -21.75 -12.66 -25.48
N LEU A 575 -22.57 -11.90 -24.76
CA LEU A 575 -23.56 -12.48 -23.84
C LEU A 575 -24.65 -13.25 -24.58
N TRP A 576 -25.13 -12.71 -25.70
CA TRP A 576 -26.09 -13.41 -26.56
C TRP A 576 -25.51 -14.72 -27.09
N PHE A 577 -24.25 -14.72 -27.55
CA PHE A 577 -23.59 -15.95 -28.01
C PHE A 577 -23.49 -17.02 -26.90
N LEU A 578 -23.16 -16.62 -25.68
CA LEU A 578 -23.10 -17.54 -24.54
C LEU A 578 -24.48 -18.11 -24.18
N ASP A 579 -25.54 -17.29 -24.23
CA ASP A 579 -26.91 -17.73 -24.04
C ASP A 579 -27.39 -18.69 -25.14
N GLN A 580 -26.99 -18.48 -26.40
CA GLN A 580 -27.27 -19.44 -27.48
C GLN A 580 -26.49 -20.76 -27.32
N LEU A 581 -25.29 -20.72 -26.74
CA LEU A 581 -24.47 -21.90 -26.50
C LEU A 581 -25.04 -22.76 -25.35
N GLU A 582 -25.54 -22.13 -24.30
CA GLU A 582 -26.14 -22.78 -23.12
C GLU A 582 -27.44 -22.08 -22.68
N PRO A 583 -28.57 -22.31 -23.38
CA PRO A 583 -29.83 -21.60 -23.10
C PRO A 583 -30.34 -21.85 -21.67
N GLY A 584 -30.70 -20.77 -20.98
CA GLY A 584 -31.27 -20.82 -19.63
C GLY A 584 -30.24 -20.95 -18.49
N ASN A 585 -28.95 -20.79 -18.79
CA ASN A 585 -27.90 -20.82 -17.77
C ASN A 585 -27.90 -19.51 -16.91
N PRO A 586 -27.97 -19.60 -15.57
CA PRO A 586 -28.04 -18.41 -14.71
C PRO A 586 -26.70 -17.70 -14.47
N PHE A 587 -25.58 -18.11 -15.07
CA PHE A 587 -24.24 -17.55 -14.78
C PHE A 587 -24.12 -16.03 -14.93
N TYR A 588 -24.97 -15.43 -15.76
CA TYR A 588 -24.99 -13.98 -16.00
C TYR A 588 -26.23 -13.29 -15.41
N ASN A 589 -27.02 -13.99 -14.60
CA ASN A 589 -28.07 -13.35 -13.81
C ASN A 589 -27.42 -12.53 -12.69
N ILE A 590 -27.92 -11.31 -12.47
CA ILE A 590 -27.43 -10.41 -11.42
C ILE A 590 -28.55 -10.26 -10.37
N PRO A 591 -28.77 -11.25 -9.50
CA PRO A 591 -29.79 -11.15 -8.46
C PRO A 591 -29.35 -10.15 -7.39
N THR A 592 -30.22 -9.20 -7.07
CA THR A 592 -30.03 -8.28 -5.95
C THR A 592 -31.19 -8.44 -4.97
N ALA A 593 -30.88 -8.62 -3.68
CA ALA A 593 -31.86 -8.68 -2.62
C ALA A 593 -31.70 -7.47 -1.69
N LEU A 594 -32.81 -6.79 -1.38
CA LEU A 594 -32.84 -5.62 -0.51
C LEU A 594 -33.72 -5.90 0.71
N ARG A 595 -33.17 -5.67 1.91
CA ARG A 595 -33.92 -5.76 3.17
C ARG A 595 -34.39 -4.37 3.60
N LEU A 596 -35.66 -4.07 3.36
CA LEU A 596 -36.28 -2.80 3.76
C LEU A 596 -36.90 -2.93 5.16
N ARG A 597 -36.58 -2.01 6.07
CA ARG A 597 -37.13 -1.98 7.44
C ARG A 597 -37.95 -0.71 7.63
N GLY A 598 -39.22 -0.87 8.02
CA GLY A 598 -40.15 0.24 8.24
C GLY A 598 -41.46 0.04 7.49
N LYS A 599 -42.26 1.11 7.41
CA LYS A 599 -43.53 1.10 6.67
C LYS A 599 -43.23 1.23 5.18
N LEU A 600 -43.36 0.13 4.44
CA LEU A 600 -43.20 0.09 2.98
C LEU A 600 -44.55 0.29 2.30
N ASP A 601 -44.62 1.23 1.36
CA ASP A 601 -45.73 1.35 0.42
C ASP A 601 -45.41 0.50 -0.82
N VAL A 602 -46.08 -0.65 -0.93
CA VAL A 602 -45.83 -1.64 -1.99
C VAL A 602 -46.31 -1.13 -3.36
N GLU A 603 -47.38 -0.35 -3.39
CA GLU A 603 -47.91 0.18 -4.65
C GLU A 603 -47.03 1.31 -5.19
N ALA A 604 -46.48 2.16 -4.31
CA ALA A 604 -45.48 3.13 -4.70
C ALA A 604 -44.19 2.48 -5.23
N LEU A 605 -43.75 1.37 -4.60
CA LEU A 605 -42.60 0.59 -5.07
C LEU A 605 -42.88 -0.04 -6.45
N ARG A 606 -44.04 -0.65 -6.63
CA ARG A 606 -44.48 -1.21 -7.92
C ARG A 606 -44.50 -0.15 -9.02
N GLY A 607 -45.09 1.01 -8.74
CA GLY A 607 -45.10 2.15 -9.67
C GLY A 607 -43.71 2.65 -10.03
N SER A 608 -42.80 2.71 -9.06
CA SER A 608 -41.41 3.14 -9.27
C SER A 608 -40.65 2.17 -10.19
N ILE A 609 -40.85 0.86 -10.03
CA ILE A 609 -40.25 -0.15 -10.92
C ILE A 609 -40.80 0.01 -12.35
N HIS A 610 -42.10 0.22 -12.50
CA HIS A 610 -42.72 0.46 -13.81
C HIS A 610 -42.17 1.72 -14.49
N ASP A 611 -41.98 2.81 -13.74
CA ASP A 611 -41.38 4.03 -14.27
C ASP A 611 -39.91 3.84 -14.71
N LEU A 612 -39.15 3.02 -13.98
CA LEU A 612 -37.79 2.65 -14.38
C LEU A 612 -37.77 1.86 -15.70
N VAL A 613 -38.63 0.85 -15.84
CA VAL A 613 -38.74 0.05 -17.07
C VAL A 613 -39.15 0.93 -18.26
N ARG A 614 -40.11 1.84 -18.06
CA ARG A 614 -40.52 2.81 -19.09
C ARG A 614 -39.38 3.75 -19.50
N ARG A 615 -38.64 4.28 -18.52
CA ARG A 615 -37.54 5.23 -18.72
C ARG A 615 -36.33 4.62 -19.44
N HIS A 616 -35.99 3.37 -19.13
CA HIS A 616 -34.75 2.75 -19.60
C HIS A 616 -35.02 1.69 -20.68
N GLU A 617 -34.73 2.02 -21.94
CA GLU A 617 -34.95 1.15 -23.12
C GLU A 617 -34.39 -0.27 -22.93
N VAL A 618 -33.21 -0.39 -22.32
CA VAL A 618 -32.54 -1.68 -22.09
C VAL A 618 -33.38 -2.65 -21.24
N LEU A 619 -34.18 -2.14 -20.29
CA LEU A 619 -35.03 -2.97 -19.42
C LEU A 619 -36.24 -3.56 -20.16
N ARG A 620 -36.55 -3.02 -21.33
CA ARG A 620 -37.62 -3.47 -22.25
C ARG A 620 -37.07 -3.90 -23.61
N THR A 621 -35.78 -4.24 -23.67
CA THR A 621 -35.11 -4.73 -24.89
C THR A 621 -35.08 -6.26 -24.90
N ARG A 622 -35.42 -6.85 -26.04
CA ARG A 622 -35.25 -8.28 -26.34
C ARG A 622 -34.21 -8.47 -27.44
N PHE A 623 -33.64 -9.68 -27.50
CA PHE A 623 -32.61 -10.06 -28.46
C PHE A 623 -33.08 -11.28 -29.28
N PRO A 624 -33.94 -11.10 -30.30
CA PRO A 624 -34.44 -12.21 -31.10
C PRO A 624 -33.32 -12.89 -31.90
N ASP A 625 -33.45 -14.20 -32.13
CA ASP A 625 -32.59 -14.96 -33.05
C ASP A 625 -33.29 -15.11 -34.42
N ASP A 626 -32.97 -14.21 -35.34
CA ASP A 626 -33.47 -14.23 -36.72
C ASP A 626 -32.43 -14.85 -37.66
N GLY A 627 -32.08 -16.12 -37.42
CA GLY A 627 -31.20 -16.89 -38.30
C GLY A 627 -29.73 -16.48 -38.22
N GLY A 628 -29.22 -16.22 -37.00
CA GLY A 628 -27.80 -15.99 -36.73
C GLY A 628 -27.32 -14.55 -36.82
N LYS A 629 -28.23 -13.56 -36.92
CA LYS A 629 -27.92 -12.14 -36.79
C LYS A 629 -28.61 -11.56 -35.56
N PRO A 630 -27.90 -11.33 -34.45
CA PRO A 630 -28.52 -10.76 -33.28
C PRO A 630 -28.81 -9.26 -33.50
N ARG A 631 -30.00 -8.81 -33.11
CA ARG A 631 -30.39 -7.40 -33.06
C ARG A 631 -31.04 -7.06 -31.73
N GLN A 632 -31.11 -5.77 -31.43
CA GLN A 632 -31.89 -5.23 -30.32
C GLN A 632 -33.30 -4.94 -30.82
N GLU A 633 -34.31 -5.44 -30.12
CA GLU A 633 -35.71 -5.10 -30.31
C GLU A 633 -36.22 -4.43 -29.03
N ILE A 634 -36.44 -3.13 -29.10
CA ILE A 634 -36.89 -2.33 -27.96
C ILE A 634 -38.42 -2.30 -27.99
N LEU A 635 -39.07 -2.89 -27.00
CA LEU A 635 -40.52 -2.89 -26.87
C LEU A 635 -41.02 -1.54 -26.39
N ASP A 636 -42.15 -1.04 -26.90
CA ASP A 636 -42.75 0.23 -26.45
C ASP A 636 -43.09 0.22 -24.95
N ASP A 637 -43.54 -0.93 -24.46
CA ASP A 637 -43.88 -1.16 -23.06
C ASP A 637 -43.56 -2.60 -22.63
N LEU A 638 -43.26 -2.79 -21.35
CA LEU A 638 -43.04 -4.09 -20.74
C LEU A 638 -43.55 -4.08 -19.31
N GLU A 639 -44.61 -4.84 -19.05
CA GLU A 639 -45.13 -5.02 -17.70
C GLU A 639 -44.24 -6.01 -16.92
N VAL A 640 -43.75 -5.58 -15.76
CA VAL A 640 -42.94 -6.42 -14.85
C VAL A 640 -43.76 -6.72 -13.60
N GLU A 641 -43.99 -8.01 -13.35
CA GLU A 641 -44.69 -8.46 -12.16
C GLU A 641 -43.82 -8.31 -10.90
N LEU A 642 -44.37 -7.68 -9.86
CA LEU A 642 -43.82 -7.71 -8.51
C LEU A 642 -44.69 -8.63 -7.63
N PRO A 643 -44.38 -9.94 -7.55
CA PRO A 643 -45.11 -10.87 -6.71
C PRO A 643 -44.87 -10.53 -5.23
N VAL A 644 -45.95 -10.51 -4.45
CA VAL A 644 -45.91 -10.24 -3.01
C VAL A 644 -46.26 -11.53 -2.29
N VAL A 645 -45.34 -12.02 -1.47
CA VAL A 645 -45.53 -13.19 -0.63
C VAL A 645 -45.55 -12.74 0.83
N ASP A 646 -46.67 -12.95 1.51
CA ASP A 646 -46.80 -12.64 2.94
C ASP A 646 -46.25 -13.77 3.79
N LEU A 647 -45.13 -13.51 4.47
CA LEU A 647 -44.44 -14.47 5.35
C LEU A 647 -44.76 -14.23 6.84
N SER A 648 -45.66 -13.31 7.17
CA SER A 648 -45.97 -12.93 8.56
C SER A 648 -46.49 -14.10 9.43
N GLY A 649 -47.03 -15.15 8.80
CA GLY A 649 -47.47 -16.38 9.47
C GLY A 649 -46.35 -17.36 9.84
N LEU A 650 -45.09 -17.08 9.49
CA LEU A 650 -43.93 -17.93 9.77
C LEU A 650 -43.11 -17.40 10.96
N SER A 651 -42.39 -18.29 11.65
CA SER A 651 -41.42 -17.91 12.69
C SER A 651 -40.24 -17.13 12.08
N GLY A 652 -39.59 -16.24 12.86
CA GLY A 652 -38.50 -15.38 12.35
C GLY A 652 -37.38 -16.12 11.61
N GLU A 653 -36.94 -17.28 12.11
CA GLU A 653 -35.94 -18.11 11.42
C GLU A 653 -36.44 -18.66 10.07
N ARG A 654 -37.75 -18.92 9.93
CA ARG A 654 -38.40 -19.38 8.68
C ARG A 654 -38.82 -18.25 7.75
N GLN A 655 -38.71 -16.99 8.18
CA GLN A 655 -38.90 -15.83 7.33
C GLN A 655 -37.59 -15.42 6.64
N GLU A 656 -36.45 -15.82 7.21
CA GLU A 656 -35.11 -15.56 6.65
C GLU A 656 -34.58 -16.68 5.75
N GLU A 657 -35.06 -17.91 5.96
CA GLU A 657 -34.88 -19.10 5.10
C GLU A 657 -35.79 -19.02 3.86
#